data_AF-A0A7V1GIT2-F1
#
_entry.id   AF-A0A7V1GIT2-F1
#
_cell.length_a   1.000
_cell.length_b   1.000
_cell.length_c   1.000
_cell.angle_alpha   90.00
_cell.angle_beta   90.00
_cell.angle_gamma   90.00
#
_symmetry.space_group_name_H-M   'P 1'
#
loop_
_entity.id
_entity.type
_entity.pdbx_description
1 polymer ?
#
loop_
_entity_poly.entity_id
_entity_poly.type
_entity_poly.pdbx_seq_one_letter_code
_entity_poly.pdbx_strand_id
1 'polypeptide(L)'
;MFKRLIGLTLIGIFFGAIVFAQEADFKVSKIEVKELADSVQVLIISDGPVKYKSFSLDNPPRIRLFLPGVQLIWKEKELVIKRGLVKRVEALQYSTKPNIIQIEIYLAYQTAFEIKPNERLLTLEIAKEVPPTPKAIKKEAKRRYEIGKGHYRREEFKKAIEELQEALKLNPKLSRAENYIQKAELAINERRRLDKERVAAFKEKKIKEEEKKRQVARREAIERHYAEGLGYYKEEKLIEAIEEWNKVLALDPEHKAAQRITKTEEKLERIIEERKIEKEEAEKARRRQKELAKERREAEEKRRLIKERKEKIIAYYDQGKSHYWKGEFEKGRTNFQKVLALNPEHKGAEKYLAKCQKKIERLKEGEAQRKIAGHYRKGEKYYRGGRYLEAIDEFKKTLALNPEHVEARKYLIKSQERLREIKEEEAKKRAEERVREIAERERITYEVEDIQVIGIPDKTKIVILTDKEGAKYAQFSLTGPPRLVIDIPNATLTWEKKEIGVERSVVKRVRAGQFSKKPRITRVVLDLKQEAKYVLKSEKNRIILEVENPFYAVGITDVSLKKLPEKTRIIITAEEPVKHSAFNLLEPPVVVIDMYEAAMAWPQKFIKIVEKDIVKGVRSGQFEENIARVVIDLREMTTYRVSSVGNKIVIDIQRPAIPAVPKPPIKEKKLLSMDFKDADIHNVLRIIGQRADLNIIAGPELTGTVTISFKGVTAEDALNAILRVRGFGYERKKDIIRVMRLSKEIPEIETTTRIFDLNYAQAPIIKTMLTESKMLSTEGRVIVDVRSNTLMVIDTPVKIEEIGRMIVRLDERPLQVAIDSKLIEIRLTTMEELGLDWTWVKKTAEQMSKGSDIDLGFSGAIGYFKYGTLGKSDFAAVLEALASRVDTQILSNPKITTLDNEPAEIKVQSKVAYYVTTTIVTLAGITQVQRNWKEKDVGVTLTVTPHIGKDDYIIMDVKPTISALQEWTTGDNPYP
;
A
#
# COMPACT_ATOMS: atom_id res chain seq x y z
N MET A 1 1.43 -38.27 -37.99
CA MET A 1 2.07 -37.17 -37.23
C MET A 1 1.03 -36.47 -36.36
N PHE A 2 0.68 -37.08 -35.22
CA PHE A 2 -0.26 -36.51 -34.24
C PHE A 2 0.55 -35.98 -33.04
N LYS A 3 0.62 -34.66 -32.87
CA LYS A 3 1.02 -34.03 -31.59
C LYS A 3 -0.22 -33.39 -30.98
N ARG A 4 -0.60 -33.89 -29.82
CA ARG A 4 -1.70 -33.43 -28.96
C ARG A 4 -1.47 -31.97 -28.54
N LEU A 5 -2.43 -31.10 -28.83
CA LEU A 5 -2.58 -29.78 -28.22
C LEU A 5 -3.29 -29.98 -26.87
N ILE A 6 -2.65 -29.61 -25.77
CA ILE A 6 -3.23 -29.67 -24.41
C ILE A 6 -3.50 -28.24 -23.94
N GLY A 7 -4.75 -28.00 -23.53
CA GLY A 7 -5.19 -27.10 -22.45
C GLY A 7 -4.85 -25.60 -22.56
N LEU A 8 -5.78 -24.79 -23.08
CA LEU A 8 -5.80 -23.35 -22.81
C LEU A 8 -6.54 -23.11 -21.49
N THR A 9 -5.82 -22.66 -20.46
CA THR A 9 -6.40 -22.19 -19.19
C THR A 9 -6.70 -20.70 -19.32
N LEU A 10 -7.97 -20.31 -19.21
CA LEU A 10 -8.41 -18.91 -19.13
C LEU A 10 -8.79 -18.60 -17.68
N ILE A 11 -8.04 -17.70 -17.04
CA ILE A 11 -8.31 -17.19 -15.69
C ILE A 11 -8.91 -15.79 -15.83
N GLY A 12 -10.18 -15.63 -15.44
CA GLY A 12 -10.86 -14.33 -15.41
C GLY A 12 -10.84 -13.72 -14.02
N ILE A 13 -10.44 -12.45 -13.90
CA ILE A 13 -10.42 -11.67 -12.65
C ILE A 13 -11.55 -10.62 -12.73
N PHE A 14 -12.43 -10.57 -11.72
CA PHE A 14 -13.55 -9.62 -11.65
C PHE A 14 -13.42 -8.71 -10.41
N PHE A 15 -13.65 -7.41 -10.61
CA PHE A 15 -13.79 -6.41 -9.53
C PHE A 15 -15.19 -5.79 -9.58
N GLY A 16 -15.81 -5.62 -8.41
CA GLY A 16 -17.09 -4.90 -8.27
C GLY A 16 -16.91 -3.67 -7.40
N ALA A 17 -17.18 -2.48 -7.95
CA ALA A 17 -17.38 -1.25 -7.21
C ALA A 17 -18.85 -0.83 -7.34
N ILE A 18 -19.53 -0.58 -6.22
CA ILE A 18 -20.92 -0.11 -6.20
C ILE A 18 -20.89 1.41 -6.12
N VAL A 19 -21.58 2.04 -7.06
CA VAL A 19 -21.66 3.50 -7.20
C VAL A 19 -23.12 3.90 -7.26
N PHE A 20 -23.56 4.70 -6.29
CA PHE A 20 -24.87 5.35 -6.34
C PHE A 20 -24.72 6.69 -7.06
N ALA A 21 -25.23 6.78 -8.28
CA ALA A 21 -25.40 8.05 -9.00
C ALA A 21 -26.87 8.49 -8.91
N GLN A 22 -27.07 9.72 -8.45
CA GLN A 22 -28.36 10.40 -8.35
C GLN A 22 -28.99 10.60 -9.74
N GLU A 23 -30.30 10.36 -9.85
CA GLU A 23 -31.10 10.42 -11.08
C GLU A 23 -31.13 11.85 -11.66
N ALA A 24 -30.35 12.08 -12.71
CA ALA A 24 -30.74 13.02 -13.77
C ALA A 24 -30.96 12.17 -15.02
N ASP A 25 -32.09 12.35 -15.71
CA ASP A 25 -32.50 11.59 -16.89
C ASP A 25 -32.52 12.51 -18.11
N PHE A 26 -31.35 12.98 -18.56
CA PHE A 26 -31.24 13.72 -19.83
C PHE A 26 -31.28 12.75 -21.01
N LYS A 27 -31.62 13.24 -22.21
CA LYS A 27 -31.73 12.43 -23.42
C LYS A 27 -30.81 12.94 -24.51
N VAL A 28 -30.08 12.03 -25.16
CA VAL A 28 -29.33 12.34 -26.38
C VAL A 28 -30.19 12.00 -27.58
N SER A 29 -30.55 13.03 -28.35
CA SER A 29 -31.51 12.95 -29.46
C SER A 29 -30.85 12.84 -30.82
N LYS A 30 -29.63 13.37 -30.98
CA LYS A 30 -28.95 13.40 -32.27
C LYS A 30 -27.44 13.44 -32.09
N ILE A 31 -26.72 12.73 -32.97
CA ILE A 31 -25.27 12.85 -33.12
C ILE A 31 -24.98 13.22 -34.57
N GLU A 32 -24.21 14.29 -34.79
CA GLU A 32 -23.80 14.75 -36.12
C GLU A 32 -22.27 14.80 -36.21
N VAL A 33 -21.74 14.61 -37.41
CA VAL A 33 -20.31 14.83 -37.69
C VAL A 33 -20.16 15.89 -38.77
N LYS A 34 -19.40 16.94 -38.47
CA LYS A 34 -19.07 18.04 -39.39
C LYS A 34 -17.58 18.04 -39.68
N GLU A 35 -17.24 18.04 -40.95
CA GLU A 35 -15.85 18.14 -41.40
C GLU A 35 -15.48 19.61 -41.62
N LEU A 36 -14.41 20.05 -40.96
CA LEU A 36 -13.82 21.40 -41.12
C LEU A 36 -12.49 21.30 -41.86
N ALA A 37 -11.89 22.45 -42.18
CA ALA A 37 -10.60 22.51 -42.88
C ALA A 37 -9.50 21.76 -42.10
N ASP A 38 -9.33 22.09 -40.81
CA ASP A 38 -8.22 21.60 -39.98
C ASP A 38 -8.64 20.60 -38.88
N SER A 39 -9.95 20.41 -38.68
CA SER A 39 -10.50 19.51 -37.66
C SER A 39 -11.76 18.76 -38.15
N VAL A 40 -12.20 17.77 -37.39
CA VAL A 40 -13.51 17.13 -37.53
C VAL A 40 -14.26 17.30 -36.21
N GLN A 41 -15.48 17.83 -36.27
CA GLN A 41 -16.32 18.01 -35.10
C GLN A 41 -17.40 16.92 -35.02
N VAL A 42 -17.53 16.28 -33.87
CA VAL A 42 -18.65 15.39 -33.52
C VAL A 42 -19.55 16.12 -32.52
N LEU A 43 -20.78 16.37 -32.90
CA LEU A 43 -21.77 17.14 -32.15
C LEU A 43 -22.78 16.18 -31.52
N ILE A 44 -22.86 16.13 -30.19
CA ILE A 44 -23.80 15.29 -29.45
C ILE A 44 -24.86 16.22 -28.83
N ILE A 45 -26.10 16.14 -29.32
CA ILE A 45 -27.20 17.02 -28.94
C ILE A 45 -28.02 16.36 -27.83
N SER A 46 -28.22 17.07 -26.72
CA SER A 46 -28.97 16.62 -25.55
C SER A 46 -30.04 17.63 -25.11
N ASP A 47 -31.04 17.17 -24.37
CA ASP A 47 -32.10 18.05 -23.81
C ASP A 47 -31.68 18.79 -22.51
N GLY A 48 -30.52 18.45 -21.95
CA GLY A 48 -29.90 19.15 -20.82
C GLY A 48 -28.40 18.86 -20.68
N PRO A 49 -27.76 19.39 -19.62
CA PRO A 49 -26.30 19.37 -19.47
C PRO A 49 -25.79 17.95 -19.23
N VAL A 50 -24.96 17.46 -20.14
CA VAL A 50 -24.44 16.09 -20.08
C VAL A 50 -23.05 16.08 -19.47
N LYS A 51 -22.90 15.33 -18.37
CA LYS A 51 -21.59 14.96 -17.83
C LYS A 51 -20.98 13.88 -18.72
N TYR A 52 -19.67 13.90 -18.91
CA TYR A 52 -18.97 12.93 -19.76
C TYR A 52 -17.66 12.44 -19.13
N LYS A 53 -17.26 11.22 -19.48
CA LYS A 53 -15.88 10.71 -19.36
C LYS A 53 -15.41 10.24 -20.73
N SER A 54 -14.18 10.57 -21.12
CA SER A 54 -13.62 10.23 -22.43
C SER A 54 -12.35 9.38 -22.32
N PHE A 55 -12.16 8.44 -23.24
CA PHE A 55 -10.99 7.57 -23.34
C PHE A 55 -10.51 7.51 -24.79
N SER A 56 -9.19 7.49 -25.01
CA SER A 56 -8.59 7.18 -26.31
C SER A 56 -8.09 5.74 -26.31
N LEU A 57 -8.32 5.02 -27.40
CA LEU A 57 -7.98 3.60 -27.55
C LEU A 57 -7.23 3.41 -28.87
N ASP A 58 -6.12 2.68 -28.83
CA ASP A 58 -5.13 2.71 -29.94
C ASP A 58 -5.31 1.57 -30.96
N ASN A 59 -6.07 0.53 -30.62
CA ASN A 59 -6.19 -0.68 -31.45
C ASN A 59 -7.61 -1.30 -31.43
N PRO A 60 -8.46 -1.05 -32.45
CA PRO A 60 -8.35 0.03 -33.47
C PRO A 60 -8.46 1.45 -32.86
N PRO A 61 -7.90 2.49 -33.52
CA PRO A 61 -7.99 3.89 -33.09
C PRO A 61 -9.43 4.35 -32.89
N ARG A 62 -9.84 4.67 -31.65
CA ARG A 62 -11.19 5.17 -31.36
C ARG A 62 -11.25 5.99 -30.08
N ILE A 63 -12.17 6.95 -30.05
CA ILE A 63 -12.52 7.72 -28.85
C ILE A 63 -13.79 7.12 -28.26
N ARG A 64 -13.77 6.81 -26.97
CA ARG A 64 -14.94 6.29 -26.23
C ARG A 64 -15.41 7.33 -25.22
N LEU A 65 -16.69 7.67 -25.28
CA LEU A 65 -17.36 8.60 -24.37
C LEU A 65 -18.41 7.86 -23.55
N PHE A 66 -18.44 8.09 -22.23
CA PHE A 66 -19.51 7.63 -21.35
C PHE A 66 -20.28 8.83 -20.81
N LEU A 67 -21.60 8.79 -20.96
CA LEU A 67 -22.53 9.83 -20.54
C LEU A 67 -23.46 9.26 -19.45
N PRO A 68 -23.11 9.37 -18.16
CA PRO A 68 -23.95 8.91 -17.06
C PRO A 68 -25.13 9.86 -16.80
N GLY A 69 -26.26 9.32 -16.40
CA GLY A 69 -27.54 10.03 -16.25
C GLY A 69 -28.18 10.39 -17.60
N VAL A 70 -27.95 9.58 -18.65
CA VAL A 70 -28.43 9.91 -19.99
C VAL A 70 -29.07 8.70 -20.70
N GLN A 71 -30.20 8.94 -21.34
CA GLN A 71 -30.94 7.96 -22.14
C GLN A 71 -30.76 8.22 -23.65
N LEU A 72 -30.43 7.17 -24.40
CA LEU A 72 -30.22 7.23 -25.85
C LEU A 72 -31.55 7.14 -26.58
N ILE A 73 -31.95 8.21 -27.25
CA ILE A 73 -33.16 8.25 -28.12
C ILE A 73 -32.81 8.51 -29.60
N TRP A 74 -31.52 8.67 -29.92
CA TRP A 74 -31.03 8.79 -31.29
C TRP A 74 -31.28 7.48 -32.08
N LYS A 75 -32.12 7.57 -33.12
CA LYS A 75 -32.66 6.39 -33.84
C LYS A 75 -31.63 5.66 -34.68
N GLU A 76 -30.65 6.38 -35.23
CA GLU A 76 -29.68 5.84 -36.18
C GLU A 76 -28.71 4.86 -35.49
N LYS A 77 -28.38 5.08 -34.21
CA LYS A 77 -27.46 4.30 -33.35
C LYS A 77 -26.02 4.13 -33.88
N GLU A 78 -25.83 4.20 -35.19
CA GLU A 78 -24.56 4.15 -35.90
C GLU A 78 -24.61 5.15 -37.07
N LEU A 79 -23.51 5.88 -37.27
CA LEU A 79 -23.28 6.76 -38.41
C LEU A 79 -21.95 6.39 -39.06
N VAL A 80 -21.99 5.87 -40.29
CA VAL A 80 -20.79 5.48 -41.06
C VAL A 80 -20.39 6.61 -42.02
N ILE A 81 -19.12 7.01 -41.98
CA ILE A 81 -18.59 8.12 -42.77
C ILE A 81 -17.61 7.56 -43.80
N LYS A 82 -17.98 7.70 -45.09
CA LYS A 82 -17.25 7.08 -46.20
C LYS A 82 -15.86 7.69 -46.44
N ARG A 83 -15.64 8.97 -46.13
CA ARG A 83 -14.39 9.72 -46.35
C ARG A 83 -14.12 10.66 -45.17
N GLY A 84 -12.87 10.78 -44.74
CA GLY A 84 -12.48 11.60 -43.58
C GLY A 84 -11.77 10.81 -42.48
N LEU A 85 -11.35 11.54 -41.43
CA LEU A 85 -10.64 11.02 -40.26
C LEU A 85 -11.55 10.16 -39.37
N VAL A 86 -12.77 10.61 -39.08
CA VAL A 86 -13.78 9.80 -38.40
C VAL A 86 -14.36 8.83 -39.42
N LYS A 87 -14.30 7.52 -39.15
CA LYS A 87 -14.83 6.46 -40.01
C LYS A 87 -16.24 6.07 -39.63
N ARG A 88 -16.54 6.08 -38.34
CA ARG A 88 -17.83 5.64 -37.81
C ARG A 88 -18.06 6.19 -36.41
N VAL A 89 -19.30 6.52 -36.09
CA VAL A 89 -19.76 6.85 -34.74
C VAL A 89 -20.86 5.90 -34.34
N GLU A 90 -20.72 5.19 -33.23
CA GLU A 90 -21.71 4.28 -32.67
C GLU A 90 -22.14 4.77 -31.29
N ALA A 91 -23.42 4.67 -30.95
CA ALA A 91 -23.94 4.96 -29.63
C ALA A 91 -24.83 3.81 -29.14
N LEU A 92 -24.61 3.36 -27.90
CA LEU A 92 -25.37 2.30 -27.27
C LEU A 92 -25.80 2.68 -25.85
N GLN A 93 -27.00 2.27 -25.45
CA GLN A 93 -27.44 2.35 -24.06
C GLN A 93 -26.69 1.29 -23.26
N TYR A 94 -25.65 1.71 -22.53
CA TYR A 94 -24.74 0.84 -21.78
C TYR A 94 -25.38 0.29 -20.50
N SER A 95 -26.19 1.11 -19.84
CA SER A 95 -26.98 0.73 -18.66
C SER A 95 -28.28 1.52 -18.63
N THR A 96 -29.36 0.92 -18.15
CA THR A 96 -30.68 1.56 -17.97
C THR A 96 -30.98 1.92 -16.51
N LYS A 97 -30.21 1.39 -15.55
CA LYS A 97 -30.27 1.77 -14.11
C LYS A 97 -28.88 1.61 -13.46
N PRO A 98 -28.09 2.69 -13.31
CA PRO A 98 -28.37 4.06 -13.76
C PRO A 98 -28.31 4.18 -15.29
N ASN A 99 -28.99 5.19 -15.86
CA ASN A 99 -28.96 5.47 -17.29
C ASN A 99 -27.54 5.89 -17.73
N ILE A 100 -26.88 5.11 -18.60
CA ILE A 100 -25.55 5.44 -19.13
C ILE A 100 -25.54 5.16 -20.63
N ILE A 101 -25.15 6.15 -21.43
CA ILE A 101 -24.84 5.97 -22.85
C ILE A 101 -23.34 5.79 -23.03
N GLN A 102 -22.94 4.87 -23.89
CA GLN A 102 -21.59 4.77 -24.42
C GLN A 102 -21.59 5.17 -25.90
N ILE A 103 -20.73 6.13 -26.28
CA ILE A 103 -20.52 6.56 -27.66
C ILE A 103 -19.09 6.18 -28.07
N GLU A 104 -18.92 5.49 -29.19
CA GLU A 104 -17.64 5.12 -29.78
C GLU A 104 -17.43 5.82 -31.12
N ILE A 105 -16.30 6.49 -31.28
CA ILE A 105 -15.94 7.25 -32.49
C ILE A 105 -14.68 6.62 -33.06
N TYR A 106 -14.83 5.86 -34.13
CA TYR A 106 -13.76 5.15 -34.82
C TYR A 106 -12.99 6.11 -35.72
N LEU A 107 -11.67 6.14 -35.56
CA LEU A 107 -10.76 7.02 -36.29
C LEU A 107 -9.90 6.24 -37.29
N ALA A 108 -9.49 6.91 -38.35
CA ALA A 108 -8.54 6.38 -39.33
C ALA A 108 -7.14 6.19 -38.73
N TYR A 109 -6.75 7.08 -37.82
CA TYR A 109 -5.52 7.06 -37.04
C TYR A 109 -5.73 7.84 -35.75
N GLN A 110 -4.88 7.59 -34.76
CA GLN A 110 -4.95 8.27 -33.47
C GLN A 110 -4.46 9.72 -33.58
N THR A 111 -5.20 10.64 -32.96
CA THR A 111 -4.92 12.07 -32.99
C THR A 111 -5.47 12.74 -31.73
N ALA A 112 -5.02 13.96 -31.46
CA ALA A 112 -5.51 14.77 -30.35
C ALA A 112 -6.96 15.23 -30.58
N PHE A 113 -7.70 15.35 -29.48
CA PHE A 113 -9.07 15.86 -29.49
C PHE A 113 -9.33 16.74 -28.26
N GLU A 114 -10.31 17.62 -28.37
CA GLU A 114 -10.81 18.47 -27.29
C GLU A 114 -12.33 18.32 -27.18
N ILE A 115 -12.88 18.31 -25.96
CA ILE A 115 -14.33 18.27 -25.71
C ILE A 115 -14.75 19.59 -25.10
N LYS A 116 -15.68 20.28 -25.76
CA LYS A 116 -16.26 21.55 -25.33
C LYS A 116 -17.71 21.33 -24.87
N PRO A 117 -17.98 21.25 -23.55
CA PRO A 117 -19.32 21.10 -23.04
C PRO A 117 -20.12 22.41 -23.12
N ASN A 118 -21.39 22.29 -23.48
CA ASN A 118 -22.40 23.35 -23.43
C ASN A 118 -23.70 22.78 -22.83
N GLU A 119 -24.64 23.63 -22.44
CA GLU A 119 -25.85 23.22 -21.68
C GLU A 119 -26.72 22.16 -22.39
N ARG A 120 -26.69 22.09 -23.72
CA ARG A 120 -27.49 21.15 -24.53
C ARG A 120 -26.72 20.54 -25.72
N LEU A 121 -25.41 20.76 -25.76
CA LEU A 121 -24.55 20.35 -26.86
C LEU A 121 -23.17 19.99 -26.33
N LEU A 122 -22.69 18.80 -26.66
CA LEU A 122 -21.32 18.39 -26.39
C LEU A 122 -20.57 18.31 -27.73
N THR A 123 -19.61 19.20 -27.92
CA THR A 123 -18.81 19.26 -29.15
C THR A 123 -17.45 18.61 -28.93
N LEU A 124 -17.15 17.56 -29.67
CA LEU A 124 -15.84 16.93 -29.72
C LEU A 124 -15.10 17.39 -30.99
N GLU A 125 -14.00 18.11 -30.83
CA GLU A 125 -13.18 18.61 -31.93
C GLU A 125 -11.89 17.78 -32.07
N ILE A 126 -11.68 17.18 -33.24
CA ILE A 126 -10.60 16.20 -33.49
C ILE A 126 -9.66 16.76 -34.56
N ALA A 127 -8.36 16.90 -34.25
CA ALA A 127 -7.38 17.52 -35.15
C ALA A 127 -6.95 16.59 -36.30
N LYS A 128 -6.74 17.13 -37.51
CA LYS A 128 -6.32 16.36 -38.72
C LYS A 128 -4.80 16.16 -38.85
N GLU A 129 -4.02 16.29 -37.78
CA GLU A 129 -2.55 16.19 -37.85
C GLU A 129 -2.08 14.80 -38.32
N VAL A 130 -1.30 14.77 -39.40
CA VAL A 130 -0.83 13.54 -40.06
C VAL A 130 0.48 13.05 -39.42
N PRO A 131 0.54 11.87 -38.78
CA PRO A 131 1.80 11.31 -38.32
C PRO A 131 2.67 10.82 -39.51
N PRO A 132 4.01 10.94 -39.43
CA PRO A 132 4.91 10.60 -40.53
C PRO A 132 4.95 9.10 -40.83
N THR A 133 5.02 8.75 -42.12
CA THR A 133 5.00 7.35 -42.59
C THR A 133 6.18 6.52 -42.03
N PRO A 134 6.04 5.18 -41.86
CA PRO A 134 7.11 4.29 -41.38
C PRO A 134 8.42 4.37 -42.19
N LYS A 135 8.35 4.79 -43.45
CA LYS A 135 9.51 5.01 -44.32
C LYS A 135 10.29 6.28 -43.93
N ALA A 136 9.59 7.34 -43.52
CA ALA A 136 10.18 8.57 -43.01
C ALA A 136 10.84 8.34 -41.64
N ILE A 137 10.20 7.57 -40.76
CA ILE A 137 10.73 7.21 -39.43
C ILE A 137 12.06 6.45 -39.55
N LYS A 138 12.14 5.46 -40.45
CA LYS A 138 13.40 4.74 -40.72
C LYS A 138 14.51 5.65 -41.27
N LYS A 139 14.16 6.64 -42.11
CA LYS A 139 15.13 7.58 -42.70
C LYS A 139 15.68 8.52 -41.62
N GLU A 140 14.82 9.03 -40.75
CA GLU A 140 15.23 9.92 -39.65
C GLU A 140 16.04 9.18 -38.57
N ALA A 141 15.66 7.95 -38.22
CA ALA A 141 16.43 7.10 -37.32
C ALA A 141 17.87 6.88 -37.83
N LYS A 142 18.03 6.65 -39.13
CA LYS A 142 19.35 6.49 -39.77
C LYS A 142 20.16 7.80 -39.76
N ARG A 143 19.50 8.95 -39.97
CA ARG A 143 20.14 10.26 -39.94
C ARG A 143 20.70 10.57 -38.55
N ARG A 144 19.90 10.40 -37.50
CA ARG A 144 20.33 10.61 -36.11
C ARG A 144 21.45 9.67 -35.68
N TYR A 145 21.40 8.41 -36.13
CA TYR A 145 22.50 7.46 -35.90
C TYR A 145 23.85 7.95 -36.48
N GLU A 146 23.86 8.51 -37.68
CA GLU A 146 25.09 9.04 -38.27
C GLU A 146 25.57 10.33 -37.60
N ILE A 147 24.65 11.19 -37.12
CA ILE A 147 24.97 12.38 -36.32
C ILE A 147 25.62 11.96 -34.99
N GLY A 148 25.02 11.00 -34.29
CA GLY A 148 25.54 10.45 -33.03
C GLY A 148 26.93 9.83 -33.19
N LYS A 149 27.18 9.09 -34.28
CA LYS A 149 28.53 8.63 -34.64
C LYS A 149 29.51 9.76 -34.94
N GLY A 150 29.03 10.87 -35.50
CA GLY A 150 29.81 12.08 -35.74
C GLY A 150 30.25 12.76 -34.43
N HIS A 151 29.34 12.86 -33.46
CA HIS A 151 29.68 13.35 -32.11
C HIS A 151 30.63 12.42 -31.38
N TYR A 152 30.45 11.10 -31.51
CA TYR A 152 31.36 10.10 -30.93
C TYR A 152 32.80 10.28 -31.44
N ARG A 153 32.96 10.47 -32.75
CA ARG A 153 34.28 10.70 -33.38
C ARG A 153 34.96 12.00 -32.98
N ARG A 154 34.17 13.00 -32.58
CA ARG A 154 34.65 14.29 -32.03
C ARG A 154 34.86 14.26 -30.52
N GLU A 155 34.75 13.09 -29.90
CA GLU A 155 34.82 12.91 -28.43
C GLU A 155 33.77 13.71 -27.65
N GLU A 156 32.69 14.12 -28.30
CA GLU A 156 31.54 14.77 -27.70
C GLU A 156 30.58 13.70 -27.14
N PHE A 157 31.09 12.85 -26.26
CA PHE A 157 30.46 11.59 -25.86
C PHE A 157 29.03 11.74 -25.31
N LYS A 158 28.72 12.83 -24.60
CA LYS A 158 27.35 13.09 -24.09
C LYS A 158 26.36 13.34 -25.23
N LYS A 159 26.71 14.23 -26.17
CA LYS A 159 25.87 14.52 -27.35
C LYS A 159 25.74 13.30 -28.26
N ALA A 160 26.80 12.48 -28.34
CA ALA A 160 26.77 11.22 -29.06
C ALA A 160 25.74 10.25 -28.47
N ILE A 161 25.70 10.11 -27.14
CA ILE A 161 24.74 9.24 -26.44
C ILE A 161 23.31 9.73 -26.67
N GLU A 162 23.04 11.03 -26.53
CA GLU A 162 21.70 11.61 -26.74
C GLU A 162 21.16 11.30 -28.15
N GLU A 163 21.92 11.62 -29.19
CA GLU A 163 21.52 11.40 -30.59
C GLU A 163 21.36 9.90 -30.94
N LEU A 164 22.21 9.03 -30.38
CA LEU A 164 22.11 7.58 -30.59
C LEU A 164 20.91 6.95 -29.85
N GLN A 165 20.56 7.46 -28.66
CA GLN A 165 19.37 7.03 -27.93
C GLN A 165 18.09 7.44 -28.65
N GLU A 166 18.05 8.65 -29.21
CA GLU A 166 16.92 9.09 -30.04
C GLU A 166 16.80 8.28 -31.33
N ALA A 167 17.92 7.90 -31.96
CA ALA A 167 17.92 6.98 -33.10
C ALA A 167 17.31 5.60 -32.75
N LEU A 168 17.61 5.07 -31.55
CA LEU A 168 17.05 3.81 -31.06
C LEU A 168 15.56 3.91 -30.72
N LYS A 169 15.09 5.04 -30.17
CA LYS A 169 13.66 5.30 -29.95
C LYS A 169 12.86 5.23 -31.27
N LEU A 170 13.43 5.76 -32.35
CA LEU A 170 12.79 5.76 -33.67
C LEU A 170 12.90 4.40 -34.38
N ASN A 171 13.96 3.63 -34.16
CA ASN A 171 14.12 2.29 -34.70
C ASN A 171 14.87 1.37 -33.72
N PRO A 172 14.14 0.58 -32.89
CA PRO A 172 14.74 -0.30 -31.89
C PRO A 172 15.63 -1.40 -32.46
N LYS A 173 15.57 -1.70 -33.76
CA LYS A 173 16.40 -2.74 -34.40
C LYS A 173 17.83 -2.28 -34.71
N LEU A 174 18.22 -1.06 -34.35
CA LEU A 174 19.52 -0.47 -34.67
C LEU A 174 20.62 -0.88 -33.66
N SER A 175 20.86 -2.17 -33.48
CA SER A 175 21.77 -2.74 -32.45
C SER A 175 23.19 -2.15 -32.43
N ARG A 176 23.68 -1.62 -33.56
CA ARG A 176 24.99 -0.95 -33.61
C ARG A 176 25.04 0.38 -32.83
N ALA A 177 23.90 1.04 -32.60
CA ALA A 177 23.82 2.28 -31.81
C ALA A 177 24.13 2.03 -30.32
N GLU A 178 23.62 0.93 -29.77
CA GLU A 178 23.90 0.52 -28.38
C GLU A 178 25.40 0.34 -28.13
N ASN A 179 26.11 -0.28 -29.09
CA ASN A 179 27.57 -0.44 -28.99
C ASN A 179 28.34 0.90 -28.94
N TYR A 180 27.88 1.94 -29.65
CA TYR A 180 28.52 3.25 -29.60
C TYR A 180 28.19 4.00 -28.31
N ILE A 181 26.98 3.83 -27.77
CA ILE A 181 26.58 4.37 -26.46
C ILE A 181 27.48 3.77 -25.36
N GLN A 182 27.63 2.45 -25.32
CA GLN A 182 28.47 1.77 -24.32
C GLN A 182 29.93 2.23 -24.37
N LYS A 183 30.49 2.38 -25.58
CA LYS A 183 31.86 2.90 -25.75
C LYS A 183 31.99 4.36 -25.29
N ALA A 184 30.97 5.18 -25.53
CA ALA A 184 30.97 6.59 -25.13
C ALA A 184 30.89 6.73 -23.60
N GLU A 185 30.07 5.92 -22.95
CA GLU A 185 29.94 5.86 -21.49
C GLU A 185 31.25 5.41 -20.82
N LEU A 186 31.91 4.40 -21.40
CA LEU A 186 33.22 3.94 -20.93
C LEU A 186 34.27 5.07 -20.98
N ALA A 187 34.34 5.78 -22.10
CA ALA A 187 35.27 6.90 -22.28
C ALA A 187 35.00 8.08 -21.32
N ILE A 188 33.73 8.39 -21.02
CA ILE A 188 33.36 9.39 -20.01
C ILE A 188 33.84 8.97 -18.62
N ASN A 189 33.67 7.70 -18.28
CA ASN A 189 34.06 7.17 -16.97
C ASN A 189 35.59 7.14 -16.79
N GLU A 190 36.35 6.81 -17.84
CA GLU A 190 37.82 6.87 -17.82
C GLU A 190 38.33 8.31 -17.63
N ARG A 191 37.75 9.30 -18.34
CA ARG A 191 38.08 10.73 -18.12
C ARG A 191 37.80 11.16 -16.68
N ARG A 192 36.66 10.76 -16.13
CA ARG A 192 36.28 11.09 -14.75
C ARG A 192 37.22 10.45 -13.72
N ARG A 193 37.77 9.27 -14.02
CA ARG A 193 38.79 8.62 -13.18
C ARG A 193 40.10 9.40 -13.20
N LEU A 194 40.58 9.78 -14.39
CA LEU A 194 41.80 10.58 -14.57
C LEU A 194 41.68 11.97 -13.91
N ASP A 195 40.50 12.62 -13.99
CA ASP A 195 40.26 13.89 -13.31
C ASP A 195 40.24 13.73 -11.78
N LYS A 196 39.67 12.63 -11.26
CA LYS A 196 39.76 12.30 -9.83
C LYS A 196 41.20 12.08 -9.38
N GLU A 197 42.01 11.39 -10.17
CA GLU A 197 43.43 11.16 -9.89
C GLU A 197 44.24 12.48 -9.92
N ARG A 198 43.96 13.38 -10.87
CA ARG A 198 44.58 14.73 -10.92
C ARG A 198 44.18 15.61 -9.74
N VAL A 199 42.91 15.58 -9.33
CA VAL A 199 42.42 16.32 -8.15
C VAL A 199 42.98 15.74 -6.85
N ALA A 200 43.17 14.43 -6.76
CA ALA A 200 43.83 13.78 -5.64
C ALA A 200 45.32 14.18 -5.54
N ALA A 201 46.05 14.19 -6.65
CA ALA A 201 47.44 14.65 -6.70
C ALA A 201 47.59 16.15 -6.36
N PHE A 202 46.62 16.99 -6.75
CA PHE A 202 46.60 18.41 -6.39
C PHE A 202 46.32 18.63 -4.90
N LYS A 203 45.40 17.84 -4.31
CA LYS A 203 45.15 17.84 -2.86
C LYS A 203 46.38 17.41 -2.07
N GLU A 204 47.08 16.36 -2.52
CA GLU A 204 48.27 15.86 -1.84
C GLU A 204 49.43 16.87 -1.82
N LYS A 205 49.59 17.64 -2.91
CA LYS A 205 50.60 18.71 -3.00
C LYS A 205 50.30 19.88 -2.04
N LYS A 206 49.02 20.25 -1.89
CA LYS A 206 48.56 21.33 -1.00
C LYS A 206 48.66 20.93 0.49
N ILE A 207 48.40 19.65 0.80
CA ILE A 207 48.54 19.07 2.14
C ILE A 207 50.01 19.09 2.60
N LYS A 208 50.96 18.71 1.73
CA LYS A 208 52.40 18.74 2.03
C LYS A 208 52.93 20.17 2.28
N GLU A 209 52.31 21.18 1.68
CA GLU A 209 52.69 22.59 1.83
C GLU A 209 52.14 23.20 3.15
N GLU A 210 50.93 22.80 3.57
CA GLU A 210 50.36 23.14 4.88
C GLU A 210 51.04 22.40 6.04
N GLU A 211 51.46 21.15 5.84
CA GLU A 211 52.25 20.39 6.82
C GLU A 211 53.59 21.06 7.11
N LYS A 212 54.27 21.60 6.07
CA LYS A 212 55.51 22.36 6.24
C LYS A 212 55.31 23.61 7.09
N LYS A 213 54.21 24.34 6.90
CA LYS A 213 53.86 25.51 7.72
C LYS A 213 53.52 25.13 9.16
N ARG A 214 52.81 24.01 9.37
CA ARG A 214 52.52 23.48 10.71
C ARG A 214 53.77 23.02 11.46
N GLN A 215 54.75 22.42 10.76
CA GLN A 215 56.00 22.01 11.40
C GLN A 215 56.85 23.20 11.86
N VAL A 216 56.88 24.30 11.08
CA VAL A 216 57.58 25.54 11.48
C VAL A 216 56.90 26.17 12.70
N ALA A 217 55.57 26.30 12.68
CA ALA A 217 54.82 26.86 13.82
C ALA A 217 54.94 26.01 15.11
N ARG A 218 55.00 24.67 14.97
CA ARG A 218 55.22 23.74 16.08
C ARG A 218 56.59 23.93 16.72
N ARG A 219 57.63 24.15 15.91
CA ARG A 219 59.00 24.39 16.39
C ARG A 219 59.13 25.72 17.15
N GLU A 220 58.52 26.78 16.63
CA GLU A 220 58.50 28.09 17.31
C GLU A 220 57.75 28.07 18.64
N ALA A 221 56.65 27.30 18.73
CA ALA A 221 55.91 27.13 19.98
C ALA A 221 56.72 26.34 21.03
N ILE A 222 57.45 25.30 20.62
CA ILE A 222 58.34 24.52 21.51
C ILE A 222 59.42 25.42 22.11
N GLU A 223 60.10 26.24 21.30
CA GLU A 223 61.16 27.12 21.78
C GLU A 223 60.64 28.18 22.76
N ARG A 224 59.43 28.72 22.52
CA ARG A 224 58.80 29.72 23.39
C ARG A 224 58.44 29.14 24.77
N HIS A 225 57.68 28.04 24.80
CA HIS A 225 57.27 27.41 26.06
C HIS A 225 58.49 26.89 26.85
N TYR A 226 59.52 26.41 26.17
CA TYR A 226 60.75 25.98 26.83
C TYR A 226 61.52 27.14 27.47
N ALA A 227 61.58 28.29 26.81
CA ALA A 227 62.22 29.50 27.35
C ALA A 227 61.44 30.09 28.54
N GLU A 228 60.11 30.07 28.48
CA GLU A 228 59.24 30.52 29.58
C GLU A 228 59.39 29.62 30.82
N GLY A 229 59.40 28.29 30.63
CA GLY A 229 59.66 27.35 31.74
C GLY A 229 61.04 27.55 32.37
N LEU A 230 62.07 27.85 31.57
CA LEU A 230 63.41 28.23 32.06
C LEU A 230 63.42 29.55 32.85
N GLY A 231 62.55 30.49 32.50
CA GLY A 231 62.35 31.75 33.23
C GLY A 231 61.77 31.49 34.62
N TYR A 232 60.65 30.78 34.69
CA TYR A 232 60.01 30.42 35.96
C TYR A 232 60.92 29.58 36.87
N TYR A 233 61.74 28.70 36.31
CA TYR A 233 62.72 27.92 37.06
C TYR A 233 63.80 28.79 37.73
N LYS A 234 64.28 29.83 37.04
CA LYS A 234 65.25 30.79 37.61
C LYS A 234 64.63 31.68 38.69
N GLU A 235 63.32 31.87 38.65
CA GLU A 235 62.54 32.60 39.66
C GLU A 235 62.10 31.70 40.84
N GLU A 236 62.55 30.44 40.90
CA GLU A 236 62.16 29.42 41.89
C GLU A 236 60.65 29.08 41.91
N LYS A 237 59.90 29.50 40.88
CA LYS A 237 58.49 29.16 40.65
C LYS A 237 58.37 27.80 39.96
N LEU A 238 58.60 26.76 40.73
CA LEU A 238 58.82 25.41 40.21
C LEU A 238 57.58 24.79 39.55
N ILE A 239 56.36 25.08 40.02
CA ILE A 239 55.12 24.49 39.48
C ILE A 239 54.80 25.07 38.10
N GLU A 240 54.92 26.38 37.95
CA GLU A 240 54.68 27.09 36.70
C GLU A 240 55.75 26.76 35.64
N ALA A 241 57.01 26.56 36.08
CA ALA A 241 58.08 26.07 35.21
C ALA A 241 57.79 24.66 34.65
N ILE A 242 57.25 23.78 35.49
CA ILE A 242 56.87 22.41 35.14
C ILE A 242 55.68 22.40 34.16
N GLU A 243 54.65 23.22 34.39
CA GLU A 243 53.49 23.30 33.49
C GLU A 243 53.90 23.73 32.07
N GLU A 244 54.78 24.72 31.95
CA GLU A 244 55.30 25.15 30.64
C GLU A 244 56.17 24.08 29.97
N TRP A 245 56.99 23.34 30.72
CA TRP A 245 57.77 22.22 30.17
C TRP A 245 56.92 20.98 29.81
N ASN A 246 55.79 20.76 30.46
CA ASN A 246 54.82 19.74 30.07
C ASN A 246 54.09 20.10 28.76
N LYS A 247 53.81 21.40 28.53
CA LYS A 247 53.32 21.88 27.22
C LYS A 247 54.34 21.65 26.11
N VAL A 248 55.65 21.78 26.41
CA VAL A 248 56.73 21.41 25.49
C VAL A 248 56.73 19.92 25.17
N LEU A 249 56.60 19.04 26.17
CA LEU A 249 56.58 17.58 25.97
C LEU A 249 55.31 17.09 25.25
N ALA A 250 54.18 17.79 25.41
CA ALA A 250 52.97 17.51 24.62
C ALA A 250 53.17 17.84 23.12
N LEU A 251 54.01 18.84 22.82
CA LEU A 251 54.34 19.25 21.46
C LEU A 251 55.57 18.52 20.89
N ASP A 252 56.53 18.07 21.69
CA ASP A 252 57.65 17.21 21.29
C ASP A 252 58.01 16.23 22.43
N PRO A 253 57.42 15.02 22.42
CA PRO A 253 57.60 14.04 23.48
C PRO A 253 59.04 13.57 23.67
N GLU A 254 59.93 13.73 22.68
CA GLU A 254 61.35 13.32 22.76
C GLU A 254 62.31 14.47 23.13
N HIS A 255 61.78 15.63 23.54
CA HIS A 255 62.59 16.80 23.89
C HIS A 255 63.45 16.55 25.14
N LYS A 256 64.70 16.12 24.91
CA LYS A 256 65.64 15.60 25.93
C LYS A 256 65.86 16.52 27.13
N ALA A 257 65.76 17.84 26.96
CA ALA A 257 65.98 18.80 28.03
C ALA A 257 64.75 18.94 28.95
N ALA A 258 63.54 18.88 28.40
CA ALA A 258 62.29 18.91 29.18
C ALA A 258 62.06 17.57 29.92
N GLN A 259 62.44 16.44 29.30
CA GLN A 259 62.42 15.11 29.92
C GLN A 259 63.38 14.96 31.12
N ARG A 260 64.51 15.68 31.12
CA ARG A 260 65.48 15.63 32.23
C ARG A 260 64.99 16.36 33.47
N ILE A 261 64.14 17.37 33.31
CA ILE A 261 63.68 18.23 34.41
C ILE A 261 62.43 17.64 35.08
N THR A 262 61.49 17.09 34.28
CA THR A 262 60.37 16.24 34.76
C THR A 262 60.84 14.97 35.49
N LYS A 263 62.04 14.45 35.19
CA LYS A 263 62.67 13.37 35.98
C LYS A 263 62.97 13.73 37.45
N THR A 264 62.94 15.01 37.80
CA THR A 264 63.08 15.46 39.19
C THR A 264 61.73 15.41 39.93
N GLU A 265 60.60 15.53 39.22
CA GLU A 265 59.24 15.25 39.74
C GLU A 265 59.04 13.77 40.04
N GLU A 266 59.58 12.83 39.24
CA GLU A 266 59.53 11.39 39.54
C GLU A 266 60.07 11.07 40.95
N LYS A 267 60.99 11.91 41.47
CA LYS A 267 61.60 11.75 42.80
C LYS A 267 60.74 12.31 43.93
N LEU A 268 59.89 13.31 43.65
CA LEU A 268 58.96 13.91 44.61
C LEU A 268 57.60 13.19 44.60
N GLU A 269 57.12 12.79 43.41
CA GLU A 269 55.96 11.92 43.25
C GLU A 269 56.22 10.51 43.75
N ARG A 270 57.45 9.97 43.68
CA ARG A 270 57.78 8.70 44.36
C ARG A 270 57.50 8.74 45.85
N ILE A 271 57.71 9.85 46.54
CA ILE A 271 57.49 9.94 47.99
C ILE A 271 55.98 9.97 48.32
N ILE A 272 55.16 10.52 47.42
CA ILE A 272 53.70 10.58 47.56
C ILE A 272 53.05 9.26 47.10
N GLU A 273 53.60 8.63 46.06
CA GLU A 273 53.09 7.40 45.44
C GLU A 273 53.64 6.14 46.12
N GLU A 274 54.81 6.15 46.78
CA GLU A 274 55.30 5.04 47.64
C GLU A 274 54.31 4.77 48.80
N ARG A 275 53.61 5.80 49.31
CA ARG A 275 52.53 5.63 50.32
C ARG A 275 51.19 5.15 49.75
N LYS A 276 50.98 5.24 48.42
CA LYS A 276 49.75 4.79 47.73
C LYS A 276 49.93 3.38 47.13
N ILE A 277 51.12 3.10 46.60
CA ILE A 277 51.52 1.82 45.97
C ILE A 277 51.62 0.68 47.00
N GLU A 278 51.99 0.94 48.26
CA GLU A 278 51.97 -0.11 49.31
C GLU A 278 50.56 -0.70 49.54
N LYS A 279 49.49 0.08 49.31
CA LYS A 279 48.10 -0.43 49.38
C LYS A 279 47.63 -1.09 48.09
N GLU A 280 48.03 -0.60 46.92
CA GLU A 280 47.58 -1.14 45.63
C GLU A 280 48.40 -2.35 45.12
N GLU A 281 49.69 -2.44 45.42
CA GLU A 281 50.51 -3.61 45.07
C GLU A 281 50.19 -4.82 45.95
N ALA A 282 49.80 -4.61 47.21
CA ALA A 282 49.25 -5.67 48.06
C ALA A 282 47.94 -6.25 47.49
N GLU A 283 47.13 -5.44 46.81
CA GLU A 283 45.88 -5.90 46.18
C GLU A 283 46.10 -6.53 44.80
N LYS A 284 47.02 -6.00 43.99
CA LYS A 284 47.41 -6.57 42.68
C LYS A 284 48.17 -7.89 42.83
N ALA A 285 49.04 -8.04 43.82
CA ALA A 285 49.72 -9.31 44.13
C ALA A 285 48.73 -10.38 44.62
N ARG A 286 47.73 -10.01 45.42
CA ARG A 286 46.64 -10.91 45.86
C ARG A 286 45.72 -11.34 44.69
N ARG A 287 45.48 -10.46 43.71
CA ARG A 287 44.74 -10.79 42.48
C ARG A 287 45.52 -11.71 41.54
N ARG A 288 46.83 -11.48 41.36
CA ARG A 288 47.68 -12.33 40.51
C ARG A 288 47.96 -13.71 41.13
N GLN A 289 48.07 -13.82 42.46
CA GLN A 289 48.10 -15.12 43.14
C GLN A 289 46.74 -15.86 43.07
N LYS A 290 45.61 -15.15 43.13
CA LYS A 290 44.28 -15.76 42.92
C LYS A 290 44.07 -16.26 41.49
N GLU A 291 44.57 -15.54 40.48
CA GLU A 291 44.50 -16.00 39.09
C GLU A 291 45.41 -17.19 38.81
N LEU A 292 46.66 -17.19 39.28
CA LEU A 292 47.54 -18.37 39.16
C LEU A 292 47.02 -19.59 39.94
N ALA A 293 46.33 -19.38 41.07
CA ALA A 293 45.63 -20.45 41.80
C ALA A 293 44.37 -20.94 41.06
N LYS A 294 43.67 -20.05 40.34
CA LYS A 294 42.53 -20.37 39.48
C LYS A 294 42.97 -21.18 38.25
N GLU A 295 44.04 -20.77 37.57
CA GLU A 295 44.63 -21.50 36.44
C GLU A 295 45.17 -22.87 36.86
N ARG A 296 45.79 -22.99 38.05
CA ARG A 296 46.21 -24.29 38.61
C ARG A 296 45.02 -25.18 38.93
N ARG A 297 43.95 -24.65 39.54
CA ARG A 297 42.70 -25.39 39.79
C ARG A 297 42.01 -25.84 38.51
N GLU A 298 41.95 -24.96 37.50
CA GLU A 298 41.37 -25.27 36.19
C GLU A 298 42.21 -26.32 35.43
N ALA A 299 43.54 -26.28 35.55
CA ALA A 299 44.42 -27.31 34.98
C ALA A 299 44.30 -28.67 35.71
N GLU A 300 44.16 -28.67 37.04
CA GLU A 300 43.90 -29.87 37.84
C GLU A 300 42.52 -30.46 37.56
N GLU A 301 41.49 -29.61 37.45
CA GLU A 301 40.13 -30.00 37.09
C GLU A 301 40.09 -30.55 35.66
N LYS A 302 40.80 -29.93 34.71
CA LYS A 302 40.93 -30.45 33.34
C LYS A 302 41.65 -31.80 33.32
N ARG A 303 42.68 -32.01 34.15
CA ARG A 303 43.32 -33.34 34.33
C ARG A 303 42.38 -34.36 34.97
N ARG A 304 41.59 -33.97 35.97
CA ARG A 304 40.58 -34.82 36.61
C ARG A 304 39.48 -35.22 35.62
N LEU A 305 38.97 -34.27 34.85
CA LEU A 305 37.96 -34.48 33.81
C LEU A 305 38.48 -35.39 32.68
N ILE A 306 39.76 -35.28 32.31
CA ILE A 306 40.38 -36.21 31.34
C ILE A 306 40.48 -37.62 31.93
N LYS A 307 40.81 -37.77 33.22
CA LYS A 307 40.86 -39.06 33.91
C LYS A 307 39.47 -39.69 34.03
N GLU A 308 38.47 -38.94 34.52
CA GLU A 308 37.08 -39.39 34.62
C GLU A 308 36.47 -39.74 33.25
N ARG A 309 36.79 -38.97 32.19
CA ARG A 309 36.35 -39.27 30.82
C ARG A 309 36.91 -40.60 30.34
N LYS A 310 38.19 -40.90 30.62
CA LYS A 310 38.81 -42.20 30.29
C LYS A 310 38.17 -43.35 31.08
N GLU A 311 37.90 -43.18 32.37
CA GLU A 311 37.24 -44.20 33.20
C GLU A 311 35.80 -44.48 32.74
N LYS A 312 35.02 -43.44 32.40
CA LYS A 312 33.65 -43.57 31.86
C LYS A 312 33.63 -44.26 30.49
N ILE A 313 34.60 -43.97 29.61
CA ILE A 313 34.75 -44.66 28.32
C ILE A 313 34.93 -46.17 28.54
N ILE A 314 35.80 -46.58 29.47
CA ILE A 314 36.05 -47.99 29.78
C ILE A 314 34.78 -48.65 30.35
N ALA A 315 34.17 -48.02 31.36
CA ALA A 315 32.98 -48.54 32.02
C ALA A 315 31.79 -48.73 31.05
N TYR A 316 31.47 -47.72 30.22
CA TYR A 316 30.40 -47.83 29.24
C TYR A 316 30.73 -48.83 28.13
N TYR A 317 32.00 -48.97 27.74
CA TYR A 317 32.41 -49.94 26.73
C TYR A 317 32.27 -51.38 27.24
N ASP A 318 32.60 -51.63 28.51
CA ASP A 318 32.46 -52.94 29.13
C ASP A 318 31.01 -53.30 29.42
N GLN A 319 30.20 -52.34 29.89
CA GLN A 319 28.74 -52.52 30.01
C GLN A 319 28.10 -52.80 28.65
N GLY A 320 28.47 -52.06 27.61
CA GLY A 320 28.00 -52.28 26.24
C GLY A 320 28.29 -53.70 25.75
N LYS A 321 29.51 -54.20 25.99
CA LYS A 321 29.89 -55.60 25.66
C LYS A 321 29.08 -56.59 26.49
N SER A 322 28.90 -56.37 27.78
CA SER A 322 28.09 -57.24 28.65
C SER A 322 26.65 -57.37 28.15
N HIS A 323 25.99 -56.25 27.84
CA HIS A 323 24.63 -56.25 27.29
C HIS A 323 24.56 -56.91 25.91
N TYR A 324 25.58 -56.73 25.06
CA TYR A 324 25.66 -57.42 23.78
C TYR A 324 25.72 -58.95 23.93
N TRP A 325 26.47 -59.47 24.90
CA TRP A 325 26.55 -60.91 25.17
C TRP A 325 25.30 -61.47 25.84
N LYS A 326 24.59 -60.66 26.63
CA LYS A 326 23.29 -61.00 27.21
C LYS A 326 22.12 -60.95 26.22
N GLY A 327 22.37 -60.53 24.97
CA GLY A 327 21.34 -60.42 23.93
C GLY A 327 20.50 -59.13 24.00
N GLU A 328 20.81 -58.22 24.92
CA GLU A 328 20.13 -56.93 25.08
C GLU A 328 20.73 -55.88 24.14
N PHE A 329 20.63 -56.12 22.83
CA PHE A 329 21.37 -55.39 21.81
C PHE A 329 21.08 -53.88 21.76
N GLU A 330 19.86 -53.44 22.11
CA GLU A 330 19.52 -52.01 22.19
C GLU A 330 20.25 -51.31 23.35
N LYS A 331 20.28 -51.93 24.54
CA LYS A 331 21.04 -51.41 25.69
C LYS A 331 22.54 -51.41 25.41
N GLY A 332 23.03 -52.45 24.72
CA GLY A 332 24.40 -52.53 24.22
C GLY A 332 24.73 -51.37 23.26
N ARG A 333 23.87 -51.16 22.25
CA ARG A 333 23.96 -50.07 21.27
C ARG A 333 24.07 -48.70 21.95
N THR A 334 23.17 -48.40 22.89
CA THR A 334 23.15 -47.14 23.62
C THR A 334 24.45 -46.91 24.40
N ASN A 335 24.96 -47.93 25.08
CA ASN A 335 26.22 -47.81 25.82
C ASN A 335 27.42 -47.60 24.89
N PHE A 336 27.47 -48.27 23.73
CA PHE A 336 28.52 -47.99 22.73
C PHE A 336 28.41 -46.61 22.09
N GLN A 337 27.21 -46.07 21.90
CA GLN A 337 27.02 -44.68 21.47
C GLN A 337 27.51 -43.68 22.52
N LYS A 338 27.28 -43.94 23.81
CA LYS A 338 27.84 -43.11 24.90
C LYS A 338 29.37 -43.13 24.88
N VAL A 339 29.99 -44.27 24.55
CA VAL A 339 31.44 -44.37 24.37
C VAL A 339 31.91 -43.50 23.20
N LEU A 340 31.25 -43.57 22.04
CA LEU A 340 31.62 -42.77 20.87
C LEU A 340 31.35 -41.28 21.04
N ALA A 341 30.31 -40.89 21.80
CA ALA A 341 30.08 -39.49 22.17
C ALA A 341 31.22 -38.94 23.03
N LEU A 342 31.80 -39.78 23.88
CA LEU A 342 32.96 -39.42 24.70
C LEU A 342 34.30 -39.60 23.98
N ASN A 343 34.40 -40.46 22.96
CA ASN A 343 35.57 -40.61 22.10
C ASN A 343 35.15 -41.10 20.70
N PRO A 344 34.93 -40.18 19.75
CA PRO A 344 34.42 -40.50 18.42
C PRO A 344 35.29 -41.48 17.62
N GLU A 345 36.60 -41.52 17.89
CA GLU A 345 37.56 -42.38 17.16
C GLU A 345 37.73 -43.78 17.79
N HIS A 346 36.89 -44.15 18.76
CA HIS A 346 37.03 -45.42 19.49
C HIS A 346 36.58 -46.63 18.63
N LYS A 347 37.50 -47.12 17.80
CA LYS A 347 37.31 -48.22 16.81
C LYS A 347 36.60 -49.46 17.35
N GLY A 348 36.85 -49.83 18.61
CA GLY A 348 36.20 -50.98 19.24
C GLY A 348 34.69 -50.79 19.45
N ALA A 349 34.27 -49.59 19.86
CA ALA A 349 32.88 -49.27 20.15
C ALA A 349 32.07 -49.17 18.86
N GLU A 350 32.65 -48.56 17.83
CA GLU A 350 32.09 -48.52 16.47
C GLU A 350 31.84 -49.93 15.91
N LYS A 351 32.83 -50.83 16.01
CA LYS A 351 32.70 -52.21 15.54
C LYS A 351 31.58 -52.97 16.26
N TYR A 352 31.47 -52.82 17.58
CA TYR A 352 30.41 -53.48 18.35
C TYR A 352 29.05 -52.82 18.15
N LEU A 353 29.00 -51.50 17.91
CA LEU A 353 27.77 -50.80 17.53
C LEU A 353 27.20 -51.36 16.23
N ALA A 354 28.03 -51.50 15.20
CA ALA A 354 27.64 -52.10 13.92
C ALA A 354 27.12 -53.55 14.09
N LYS A 355 27.76 -54.34 14.97
CA LYS A 355 27.29 -55.70 15.31
C LYS A 355 25.95 -55.69 16.05
N CYS A 356 25.74 -54.76 16.99
CA CYS A 356 24.44 -54.59 17.67
C CYS A 356 23.36 -54.21 16.66
N GLN A 357 23.64 -53.24 15.79
CA GLN A 357 22.72 -52.75 14.77
C GLN A 357 22.25 -53.90 13.85
N LYS A 358 23.19 -54.68 13.31
CA LYS A 358 22.89 -55.82 12.43
C LYS A 358 22.05 -56.91 13.11
N LYS A 359 22.25 -57.16 14.41
CA LYS A 359 21.44 -58.13 15.17
C LYS A 359 20.05 -57.58 15.50
N ILE A 360 19.92 -56.30 15.83
CA ILE A 360 18.62 -55.63 16.04
C ILE A 360 17.81 -55.66 14.74
N GLU A 361 18.44 -55.38 13.60
CA GLU A 361 17.81 -55.37 12.29
C GLU A 361 17.27 -56.76 11.91
N ARG A 362 18.07 -57.81 12.10
CA ARG A 362 17.64 -59.21 11.89
C ARG A 362 16.48 -59.65 12.81
N LEU A 363 16.42 -59.13 14.04
CA LEU A 363 15.30 -59.38 14.97
C LEU A 363 14.04 -58.62 14.54
N LYS A 364 14.19 -57.37 14.08
CA LYS A 364 13.09 -56.55 13.55
C LYS A 364 12.50 -57.12 12.26
N GLU A 365 13.34 -57.67 11.37
CA GLU A 365 12.88 -58.37 10.16
C GLU A 365 12.06 -59.62 10.49
N GLY A 366 12.47 -60.42 11.48
CA GLY A 366 11.72 -61.60 11.93
C GLY A 366 10.37 -61.27 12.58
N GLU A 367 10.29 -60.18 13.36
CA GLU A 367 9.03 -59.68 13.91
C GLU A 367 8.12 -59.07 12.84
N ALA A 368 8.68 -58.33 11.89
CA ALA A 368 7.94 -57.75 10.77
C ALA A 368 7.30 -58.86 9.93
N GLN A 369 8.03 -59.93 9.62
CA GLN A 369 7.50 -61.08 8.88
C GLN A 369 6.34 -61.80 9.62
N ARG A 370 6.43 -61.94 10.96
CA ARG A 370 5.33 -62.49 11.76
C ARG A 370 4.10 -61.58 11.77
N LYS A 371 4.28 -60.26 11.85
CA LYS A 371 3.20 -59.27 11.82
C LYS A 371 2.53 -59.22 10.43
N ILE A 372 3.31 -59.26 9.35
CA ILE A 372 2.82 -59.34 7.96
C ILE A 372 1.92 -60.57 7.79
N ALA A 373 2.40 -61.76 8.19
CA ALA A 373 1.61 -62.99 8.09
C ALA A 373 0.34 -62.96 8.96
N GLY A 374 0.40 -62.31 10.14
CA GLY A 374 -0.74 -62.15 11.04
C GLY A 374 -1.83 -61.23 10.50
N HIS A 375 -1.46 -60.05 9.99
CA HIS A 375 -2.41 -59.10 9.40
C HIS A 375 -3.02 -59.64 8.12
N TYR A 376 -2.22 -60.30 7.27
CA TYR A 376 -2.72 -60.91 6.03
C TYR A 376 -3.80 -61.98 6.31
N ARG A 377 -3.55 -62.92 7.24
CA ARG A 377 -4.52 -63.97 7.61
C ARG A 377 -5.81 -63.40 8.21
N LYS A 378 -5.72 -62.30 8.99
CA LYS A 378 -6.89 -61.60 9.52
C LYS A 378 -7.70 -60.93 8.41
N GLY A 379 -7.02 -60.24 7.49
CA GLY A 379 -7.66 -59.63 6.32
C GLY A 379 -8.39 -60.67 5.47
N GLU A 380 -7.78 -61.83 5.23
CA GLU A 380 -8.40 -62.93 4.49
C GLU A 380 -9.63 -63.50 5.21
N LYS A 381 -9.56 -63.67 6.54
CA LYS A 381 -10.70 -64.11 7.35
C LYS A 381 -11.86 -63.12 7.27
N TYR A 382 -11.60 -61.82 7.35
CA TYR A 382 -12.64 -60.78 7.25
C TYR A 382 -13.24 -60.72 5.85
N TYR A 383 -12.42 -60.86 4.81
CA TYR A 383 -12.89 -60.89 3.42
C TYR A 383 -13.84 -62.06 3.18
N ARG A 384 -13.47 -63.27 3.64
CA ARG A 384 -14.33 -64.47 3.54
C ARG A 384 -15.60 -64.35 4.38
N GLY A 385 -15.54 -63.61 5.49
CA GLY A 385 -16.68 -63.34 6.37
C GLY A 385 -17.57 -62.17 5.93
N GLY A 386 -17.36 -61.59 4.74
CA GLY A 386 -18.17 -60.47 4.22
C GLY A 386 -17.89 -59.11 4.89
N ARG A 387 -16.90 -59.03 5.77
CA ARG A 387 -16.52 -57.82 6.51
C ARG A 387 -15.45 -57.05 5.73
N TYR A 388 -15.86 -56.48 4.60
CA TYR A 388 -14.95 -55.94 3.60
C TYR A 388 -14.18 -54.70 4.07
N LEU A 389 -14.76 -53.86 4.94
CA LEU A 389 -14.07 -52.69 5.50
C LEU A 389 -12.89 -53.10 6.39
N GLU A 390 -13.12 -54.07 7.28
CA GLU A 390 -12.10 -54.59 8.19
C GLU A 390 -11.06 -55.42 7.44
N ALA A 391 -11.46 -56.12 6.38
CA ALA A 391 -10.54 -56.78 5.46
C ALA A 391 -9.60 -55.79 4.76
N ILE A 392 -10.14 -54.68 4.22
CA ILE A 392 -9.36 -53.61 3.58
C ILE A 392 -8.33 -53.04 4.54
N ASP A 393 -8.72 -52.76 5.79
CA ASP A 393 -7.82 -52.19 6.79
C ASP A 393 -6.65 -53.15 7.13
N GLU A 394 -6.94 -54.43 7.36
CA GLU A 394 -5.91 -55.43 7.64
C GLU A 394 -4.99 -55.70 6.44
N PHE A 395 -5.51 -55.67 5.21
CA PHE A 395 -4.68 -55.78 4.00
C PHE A 395 -3.82 -54.53 3.78
N LYS A 396 -4.32 -53.32 4.08
CA LYS A 396 -3.51 -52.10 4.06
C LYS A 396 -2.39 -52.15 5.10
N LYS A 397 -2.66 -52.62 6.32
CA LYS A 397 -1.62 -52.84 7.35
C LYS A 397 -0.56 -53.85 6.87
N THR A 398 -0.97 -54.88 6.14
CA THR A 398 -0.05 -55.85 5.53
C THR A 398 0.86 -55.18 4.49
N LEU A 399 0.28 -54.40 3.57
CA LEU A 399 1.02 -53.69 2.52
C LEU A 399 1.89 -52.55 3.05
N ALA A 400 1.51 -51.94 4.17
CA ALA A 400 2.35 -50.95 4.85
C ALA A 400 3.64 -51.57 5.40
N LEU A 401 3.60 -52.84 5.80
CA LEU A 401 4.76 -53.58 6.31
C LEU A 401 5.55 -54.27 5.18
N ASN A 402 4.89 -54.70 4.11
CA ASN A 402 5.52 -55.18 2.89
C ASN A 402 4.74 -54.70 1.64
N PRO A 403 5.17 -53.59 1.01
CA PRO A 403 4.51 -53.03 -0.16
C PRO A 403 4.44 -53.98 -1.37
N GLU A 404 5.34 -54.96 -1.46
CA GLU A 404 5.39 -55.93 -2.57
C GLU A 404 4.56 -57.19 -2.30
N HIS A 405 3.76 -57.25 -1.23
CA HIS A 405 2.97 -58.42 -0.90
C HIS A 405 1.79 -58.62 -1.87
N VAL A 406 2.05 -59.33 -2.97
CA VAL A 406 1.16 -59.54 -4.13
C VAL A 406 -0.26 -59.96 -3.72
N GLU A 407 -0.40 -60.96 -2.85
CA GLU A 407 -1.72 -61.48 -2.48
C GLU A 407 -2.55 -60.49 -1.65
N ALA A 408 -1.91 -59.68 -0.79
CA ALA A 408 -2.62 -58.69 0.02
C ALA A 408 -3.18 -57.57 -0.87
N ARG A 409 -2.44 -57.18 -1.91
CA ARG A 409 -2.87 -56.20 -2.91
C ARG A 409 -4.05 -56.71 -3.74
N LYS A 410 -4.00 -57.97 -4.15
CA LYS A 410 -5.10 -58.63 -4.87
C LYS A 410 -6.39 -58.67 -4.05
N TYR A 411 -6.33 -59.10 -2.79
CA TYR A 411 -7.52 -59.16 -1.93
C TYR A 411 -8.00 -57.78 -1.47
N LEU A 412 -7.12 -56.78 -1.36
CA LEU A 412 -7.51 -55.39 -1.12
C LEU A 412 -8.42 -54.86 -2.23
N ILE A 413 -8.02 -55.05 -3.49
CA ILE A 413 -8.81 -54.61 -4.66
C ILE A 413 -10.17 -55.31 -4.67
N LYS A 414 -10.19 -56.63 -4.51
CA LYS A 414 -11.44 -57.40 -4.44
C LYS A 414 -12.37 -56.96 -3.30
N SER A 415 -11.80 -56.63 -2.13
CA SER A 415 -12.57 -56.13 -0.99
C SER A 415 -13.17 -54.74 -1.27
N GLN A 416 -12.43 -53.87 -1.97
CA GLN A 416 -12.89 -52.53 -2.35
C GLN A 416 -14.02 -52.59 -3.38
N GLU A 417 -13.93 -53.48 -4.35
CA GLU A 417 -14.98 -53.71 -5.36
C GLU A 417 -16.28 -54.19 -4.70
N ARG A 418 -16.22 -55.21 -3.82
CA ARG A 418 -17.42 -55.69 -3.13
C ARG A 418 -18.02 -54.66 -2.16
N LEU A 419 -17.20 -53.87 -1.49
CA LEU A 419 -17.71 -52.78 -0.66
C LEU A 419 -18.39 -51.69 -1.48
N ARG A 420 -17.89 -51.41 -2.69
CA ARG A 420 -18.49 -50.43 -3.60
C ARG A 420 -19.87 -50.89 -4.07
N GLU A 421 -20.01 -52.15 -4.47
CA GLU A 421 -21.29 -52.73 -4.87
C GLU A 421 -22.32 -52.69 -3.74
N ILE A 422 -21.93 -53.04 -2.51
CA ILE A 422 -22.82 -52.96 -1.33
C ILE A 422 -23.23 -51.51 -1.06
N LYS A 423 -22.31 -50.55 -1.16
CA LYS A 423 -22.62 -49.12 -0.98
C LYS A 423 -23.52 -48.57 -2.07
N GLU A 424 -23.38 -49.03 -3.31
CA GLU A 424 -24.26 -48.64 -4.42
C GLU A 424 -25.68 -49.19 -4.23
N GLU A 425 -25.84 -50.42 -3.74
CA GLU A 425 -27.15 -50.99 -3.36
C GLU A 425 -27.77 -50.29 -2.13
N GLU A 426 -26.99 -49.99 -1.10
CA GLU A 426 -27.45 -49.23 0.08
C GLU A 426 -27.82 -47.79 -0.28
N ALA A 427 -27.06 -47.15 -1.17
CA ALA A 427 -27.38 -45.82 -1.68
C ALA A 427 -28.67 -45.81 -2.48
N LYS A 428 -28.94 -46.87 -3.26
CA LYS A 428 -30.20 -47.05 -3.99
C LYS A 428 -31.39 -47.22 -3.05
N LYS A 429 -31.27 -48.06 -2.01
CA LYS A 429 -32.31 -48.21 -0.97
C LYS A 429 -32.53 -46.94 -0.15
N ARG A 430 -31.46 -46.22 0.23
CA ARG A 430 -31.56 -44.94 0.96
C ARG A 430 -32.14 -43.81 0.09
N ALA A 431 -31.90 -43.85 -1.22
CA ALA A 431 -32.52 -42.92 -2.14
C ALA A 431 -34.04 -43.19 -2.24
N GLU A 432 -34.46 -44.45 -2.31
CA GLU A 432 -35.88 -44.84 -2.29
C GLU A 432 -36.57 -44.51 -0.95
N GLU A 433 -35.88 -44.68 0.17
CA GLU A 433 -36.38 -44.33 1.52
C GLU A 433 -36.45 -42.80 1.74
N ARG A 434 -35.47 -42.05 1.24
CA ARG A 434 -35.51 -40.56 1.22
C ARG A 434 -36.64 -40.03 0.35
N VAL A 435 -36.93 -40.68 -0.78
CA VAL A 435 -38.08 -40.30 -1.62
C VAL A 435 -39.41 -40.52 -0.87
N ARG A 436 -39.52 -41.55 -0.03
CA ARG A 436 -40.66 -41.74 0.90
C ARG A 436 -40.71 -40.68 2.00
N GLU A 437 -39.60 -40.38 2.68
CA GLU A 437 -39.55 -39.34 3.72
C GLU A 437 -39.83 -37.93 3.18
N ILE A 438 -39.41 -37.63 1.95
CA ILE A 438 -39.71 -36.36 1.27
C ILE A 438 -41.20 -36.28 0.94
N ALA A 439 -41.81 -37.38 0.48
CA ALA A 439 -43.26 -37.45 0.23
C ALA A 439 -44.10 -37.30 1.51
N GLU A 440 -43.61 -37.75 2.67
CA GLU A 440 -44.27 -37.56 3.97
C GLU A 440 -44.12 -36.13 4.51
N ARG A 441 -42.97 -35.46 4.27
CA ARG A 441 -42.68 -34.07 4.69
C ARG A 441 -43.42 -33.00 3.89
N GLU A 442 -43.77 -33.28 2.63
CA GLU A 442 -44.51 -32.35 1.76
C GLU A 442 -46.00 -32.21 2.15
N ARG A 443 -46.50 -32.99 3.11
CA ARG A 443 -47.90 -32.93 3.57
C ARG A 443 -48.22 -31.76 4.50
N ILE A 444 -47.24 -31.13 5.16
CA ILE A 444 -47.48 -30.02 6.08
C ILE A 444 -46.96 -28.72 5.46
N THR A 445 -47.87 -27.91 4.92
CA THR A 445 -47.59 -26.58 4.37
C THR A 445 -48.03 -25.50 5.35
N TYR A 446 -47.16 -24.55 5.69
CA TYR A 446 -47.46 -23.38 6.52
C TYR A 446 -47.82 -22.17 5.65
N GLU A 447 -48.49 -21.18 6.22
CA GLU A 447 -48.71 -19.86 5.61
C GLU A 447 -48.11 -18.77 6.50
N VAL A 448 -47.34 -17.85 5.90
CA VAL A 448 -46.80 -16.67 6.60
C VAL A 448 -47.78 -15.52 6.39
N GLU A 449 -48.63 -15.29 7.38
CA GLU A 449 -49.79 -14.42 7.32
C GLU A 449 -49.44 -12.94 7.53
N ASP A 450 -48.58 -12.65 8.51
CA ASP A 450 -48.21 -11.28 8.86
C ASP A 450 -46.79 -11.17 9.42
N ILE A 451 -46.19 -9.99 9.25
CA ILE A 451 -44.89 -9.63 9.81
C ILE A 451 -45.03 -8.26 10.48
N GLN A 452 -44.81 -8.24 11.79
CA GLN A 452 -44.94 -7.06 12.63
C GLN A 452 -43.55 -6.58 13.08
N VAL A 453 -43.35 -5.26 13.07
CA VAL A 453 -42.13 -4.62 13.56
C VAL A 453 -42.48 -3.71 14.73
N ILE A 454 -41.83 -3.92 15.87
CA ILE A 454 -42.05 -3.19 17.12
C ILE A 454 -40.70 -2.60 17.56
N GLY A 455 -40.62 -1.27 17.61
CA GLY A 455 -39.48 -0.57 18.19
C GLY A 455 -39.54 -0.62 19.72
N ILE A 456 -38.46 -1.04 20.36
CA ILE A 456 -38.29 -1.10 21.82
C ILE A 456 -36.99 -0.32 22.14
N PRO A 457 -36.85 0.33 23.32
CA PRO A 457 -35.56 0.87 23.73
C PRO A 457 -34.47 -0.21 23.61
N ASP A 458 -33.35 0.14 22.94
CA ASP A 458 -32.19 -0.70 22.68
C ASP A 458 -32.40 -1.97 21.82
N LYS A 459 -33.63 -2.22 21.31
CA LYS A 459 -33.94 -3.39 20.47
C LYS A 459 -35.00 -3.13 19.42
N THR A 460 -34.95 -3.85 18.32
CA THR A 460 -36.05 -3.94 17.36
C THR A 460 -36.60 -5.35 17.34
N LYS A 461 -37.89 -5.51 17.66
CA LYS A 461 -38.57 -6.80 17.72
C LYS A 461 -39.38 -7.01 16.44
N ILE A 462 -39.09 -8.09 15.72
CA ILE A 462 -39.79 -8.53 14.52
C ILE A 462 -40.54 -9.81 14.88
N VAL A 463 -41.84 -9.85 14.57
CA VAL A 463 -42.69 -11.02 14.83
C VAL A 463 -43.24 -11.50 13.49
N ILE A 464 -42.88 -12.72 13.10
CA ILE A 464 -43.40 -13.40 11.92
C ILE A 464 -44.50 -14.36 12.38
N LEU A 465 -45.72 -14.16 11.88
CA LEU A 465 -46.90 -14.95 12.23
C LEU A 465 -47.14 -16.05 11.18
N THR A 466 -47.38 -17.27 11.66
CA THR A 466 -47.77 -18.41 10.83
C THR A 466 -49.18 -18.91 11.16
N ASP A 467 -49.83 -19.55 10.19
CA ASP A 467 -51.19 -20.14 10.30
C ASP A 467 -51.30 -21.20 11.42
N LYS A 468 -50.22 -21.95 11.66
CA LYS A 468 -50.15 -22.99 12.69
C LYS A 468 -48.79 -23.04 13.38
N GLU A 469 -48.75 -23.69 14.54
CA GLU A 469 -47.55 -23.84 15.35
C GLU A 469 -46.54 -24.84 14.76
N GLY A 470 -45.27 -24.71 15.17
CA GLY A 470 -44.22 -25.66 14.81
C GLY A 470 -43.50 -25.40 13.48
N ALA A 471 -43.73 -24.23 12.86
CA ALA A 471 -43.01 -23.80 11.67
C ALA A 471 -41.49 -23.79 11.93
N LYS A 472 -40.76 -24.58 11.13
CA LYS A 472 -39.29 -24.64 11.19
C LYS A 472 -38.70 -23.49 10.39
N TYR A 473 -37.50 -23.06 10.75
CA TYR A 473 -36.76 -22.04 10.03
C TYR A 473 -35.26 -22.35 9.95
N ALA A 474 -34.60 -21.77 8.95
CA ALA A 474 -33.14 -21.69 8.83
C ALA A 474 -32.72 -20.22 8.80
N GLN A 475 -31.64 -19.87 9.50
CA GLN A 475 -31.15 -18.49 9.60
C GLN A 475 -29.72 -18.38 9.10
N PHE A 476 -29.40 -17.29 8.41
CA PHE A 476 -28.03 -16.94 8.03
C PHE A 476 -27.88 -15.45 7.77
N SER A 477 -26.66 -14.95 7.89
CA SER A 477 -26.32 -13.54 7.62
C SER A 477 -25.56 -13.41 6.30
N LEU A 478 -25.78 -12.31 5.59
CA LEU A 478 -25.04 -11.96 4.37
C LEU A 478 -24.22 -10.70 4.63
N THR A 479 -22.95 -10.71 4.25
CA THR A 479 -22.01 -9.59 4.39
C THR A 479 -21.82 -8.92 3.04
N GLY A 480 -22.61 -7.87 2.76
CA GLY A 480 -22.48 -6.99 1.59
C GLY A 480 -23.76 -6.81 0.77
N PRO A 481 -24.68 -5.88 1.11
CA PRO A 481 -24.87 -5.15 2.38
C PRO A 481 -25.29 -6.10 3.53
N PRO A 482 -25.16 -5.70 4.81
CA PRO A 482 -25.50 -6.56 5.95
C PRO A 482 -26.99 -6.91 5.94
N ARG A 483 -27.29 -8.22 5.92
CA ARG A 483 -28.67 -8.73 5.91
C ARG A 483 -28.78 -9.93 6.83
N LEU A 484 -29.90 -10.03 7.54
CA LEU A 484 -30.30 -11.23 8.25
C LEU A 484 -31.43 -11.91 7.48
N VAL A 485 -31.24 -13.18 7.12
CA VAL A 485 -32.18 -13.95 6.32
C VAL A 485 -32.75 -15.10 7.14
N ILE A 486 -34.08 -15.24 7.11
CA ILE A 486 -34.84 -16.32 7.74
C ILE A 486 -35.62 -17.04 6.63
N ASP A 487 -35.25 -18.29 6.38
CA ASP A 487 -35.94 -19.18 5.45
C ASP A 487 -36.90 -20.10 6.20
N ILE A 488 -38.16 -20.07 5.81
CA ILE A 488 -39.23 -20.90 6.37
C ILE A 488 -39.60 -21.95 5.30
N PRO A 489 -39.06 -23.18 5.39
CA PRO A 489 -39.41 -24.26 4.47
C PRO A 489 -40.85 -24.72 4.65
N ASN A 490 -41.43 -25.26 3.57
CA ASN A 490 -42.82 -25.64 3.44
C ASN A 490 -43.82 -24.50 3.67
N ALA A 491 -43.39 -23.23 3.57
CA ALA A 491 -44.27 -22.08 3.80
C ALA A 491 -44.63 -21.34 2.51
N THR A 492 -45.88 -20.89 2.43
CA THR A 492 -46.39 -19.98 1.39
C THR A 492 -46.55 -18.58 1.96
N LEU A 493 -46.10 -17.55 1.24
CA LEU A 493 -46.25 -16.17 1.67
C LEU A 493 -47.65 -15.64 1.34
N THR A 494 -48.44 -15.31 2.35
CA THR A 494 -49.76 -14.67 2.22
C THR A 494 -49.76 -13.21 2.69
N TRP A 495 -48.68 -12.77 3.35
CA TRP A 495 -48.50 -11.38 3.78
C TRP A 495 -48.48 -10.36 2.61
N GLU A 496 -49.43 -9.43 2.62
CA GLU A 496 -49.67 -8.50 1.50
C GLU A 496 -48.63 -7.38 1.35
N LYS A 497 -48.09 -6.89 2.47
CA LYS A 497 -47.26 -5.66 2.48
C LYS A 497 -45.92 -5.82 1.76
N LYS A 498 -45.42 -7.05 1.60
CA LYS A 498 -44.13 -7.45 0.98
C LYS A 498 -42.86 -6.83 1.59
N GLU A 499 -42.90 -5.58 2.04
CA GLU A 499 -41.87 -4.90 2.82
C GLU A 499 -42.44 -3.86 3.81
N ILE A 500 -41.70 -3.63 4.89
CA ILE A 500 -41.93 -2.58 5.91
C ILE A 500 -40.61 -1.86 6.15
N GLY A 501 -40.59 -0.53 5.98
CA GLY A 501 -39.48 0.32 6.42
C GLY A 501 -39.45 0.45 7.94
N VAL A 502 -38.25 0.49 8.53
CA VAL A 502 -38.09 0.64 9.98
C VAL A 502 -37.33 1.92 10.27
N GLU A 503 -37.99 2.85 10.96
CA GLU A 503 -37.40 4.12 11.37
C GLU A 503 -36.70 3.97 12.73
N ARG A 504 -35.71 4.84 12.99
CA ARG A 504 -34.99 4.92 14.29
C ARG A 504 -34.42 3.57 14.78
N SER A 505 -33.99 2.71 13.85
CA SER A 505 -33.42 1.38 14.12
C SER A 505 -32.19 1.08 13.25
N VAL A 506 -31.36 0.14 13.71
CA VAL A 506 -30.34 -0.56 12.91
C VAL A 506 -30.94 -1.39 11.77
N VAL A 507 -32.17 -1.85 11.92
CA VAL A 507 -32.95 -2.47 10.84
C VAL A 507 -33.39 -1.36 9.92
N LYS A 508 -33.06 -1.44 8.62
CA LYS A 508 -33.48 -0.46 7.61
C LYS A 508 -34.89 -0.78 7.12
N ARG A 509 -35.15 -2.04 6.81
CA ARG A 509 -36.45 -2.57 6.40
C ARG A 509 -36.52 -4.07 6.58
N VAL A 510 -37.74 -4.58 6.73
CA VAL A 510 -38.06 -6.01 6.73
C VAL A 510 -38.84 -6.32 5.45
N ARG A 511 -38.43 -7.32 4.69
CA ARG A 511 -39.10 -7.73 3.45
C ARG A 511 -39.29 -9.24 3.42
N ALA A 512 -40.34 -9.72 2.77
CA ALA A 512 -40.57 -11.15 2.61
C ALA A 512 -40.96 -11.48 1.18
N GLY A 513 -40.55 -12.66 0.72
CA GLY A 513 -40.84 -13.15 -0.62
C GLY A 513 -40.94 -14.67 -0.68
N GLN A 514 -41.70 -15.18 -1.64
CA GLN A 514 -41.67 -16.59 -1.98
C GLN A 514 -40.35 -16.91 -2.70
N PHE A 515 -39.36 -17.42 -1.97
CA PHE A 515 -38.03 -17.70 -2.50
C PHE A 515 -38.01 -18.90 -3.44
N SER A 516 -38.76 -19.95 -3.11
CA SER A 516 -38.98 -21.09 -4.01
C SER A 516 -40.43 -21.56 -3.95
N LYS A 517 -40.97 -21.97 -5.11
CA LYS A 517 -42.32 -22.55 -5.24
C LYS A 517 -42.31 -24.08 -5.10
N LYS A 518 -41.19 -24.73 -5.44
CA LYS A 518 -40.96 -26.18 -5.29
C LYS A 518 -39.46 -26.43 -5.04
N PRO A 519 -39.05 -26.84 -3.83
CA PRO A 519 -39.86 -26.92 -2.60
C PRO A 519 -40.39 -25.53 -2.18
N ARG A 520 -41.54 -25.46 -1.50
CA ARG A 520 -42.10 -24.18 -1.04
C ARG A 520 -41.22 -23.59 0.06
N ILE A 521 -40.62 -22.43 -0.17
CA ILE A 521 -39.81 -21.71 0.82
C ILE A 521 -40.21 -20.24 0.81
N THR A 522 -40.65 -19.75 1.97
CA THR A 522 -40.85 -18.31 2.20
C THR A 522 -39.59 -17.74 2.87
N ARG A 523 -39.05 -16.66 2.32
CA ARG A 523 -37.84 -16.00 2.83
C ARG A 523 -38.19 -14.63 3.37
N VAL A 524 -37.87 -14.40 4.63
CA VAL A 524 -37.92 -13.09 5.29
C VAL A 524 -36.50 -12.54 5.38
N VAL A 525 -36.29 -11.31 4.94
CA VAL A 525 -35.00 -10.63 4.89
C VAL A 525 -35.09 -9.32 5.64
N LEU A 526 -34.22 -9.13 6.62
CA LEU A 526 -33.97 -7.85 7.25
C LEU A 526 -32.77 -7.22 6.58
N ASP A 527 -32.97 -6.12 5.86
CA ASP A 527 -31.87 -5.30 5.40
C ASP A 527 -31.42 -4.44 6.57
N LEU A 528 -30.16 -4.59 7.01
CA LEU A 528 -29.58 -3.86 8.13
C LEU A 528 -28.74 -2.68 7.62
N LYS A 529 -28.61 -1.63 8.43
CA LYS A 529 -27.66 -0.53 8.16
C LYS A 529 -26.23 -0.96 8.47
N GLN A 530 -26.06 -1.76 9.52
CA GLN A 530 -24.81 -2.36 9.96
C GLN A 530 -25.08 -3.73 10.60
N GLU A 531 -24.02 -4.51 10.85
CA GLU A 531 -24.17 -5.78 11.59
C GLU A 531 -24.68 -5.52 13.02
N ALA A 532 -25.62 -6.35 13.44
CA ALA A 532 -26.25 -6.27 14.76
C ALA A 532 -26.39 -7.66 15.36
N LYS A 533 -26.20 -7.76 16.68
CA LYS A 533 -26.50 -8.99 17.42
C LYS A 533 -28.02 -9.21 17.44
N TYR A 534 -28.43 -10.47 17.46
CA TYR A 534 -29.84 -10.80 17.48
C TYR A 534 -30.11 -12.10 18.24
N VAL A 535 -31.35 -12.23 18.72
CA VAL A 535 -31.87 -13.44 19.35
C VAL A 535 -33.12 -13.87 18.58
N LEU A 536 -33.18 -15.14 18.16
CA LEU A 536 -34.32 -15.72 17.47
C LEU A 536 -34.96 -16.80 18.33
N LYS A 537 -36.28 -16.75 18.50
CA LYS A 537 -37.08 -17.70 19.29
C LYS A 537 -38.33 -18.11 18.53
N SER A 538 -38.79 -19.34 18.73
CA SER A 538 -40.08 -19.81 18.24
C SER A 538 -41.03 -19.97 19.42
N GLU A 539 -42.20 -19.35 19.35
CA GLU A 539 -43.25 -19.43 20.36
C GLU A 539 -44.59 -19.72 19.68
N LYS A 540 -45.13 -20.94 19.85
CA LYS A 540 -46.38 -21.38 19.23
C LYS A 540 -46.35 -21.18 17.70
N ASN A 541 -47.14 -20.24 17.19
CA ASN A 541 -47.24 -19.86 15.77
C ASN A 541 -46.50 -18.56 15.43
N ARG A 542 -45.51 -18.18 16.25
CA ARG A 542 -44.71 -16.95 16.06
C ARG A 542 -43.23 -17.28 16.02
N ILE A 543 -42.56 -16.73 15.02
CA ILE A 543 -41.10 -16.65 14.99
C ILE A 543 -40.74 -15.21 15.39
N ILE A 544 -40.10 -15.08 16.55
CA ILE A 544 -39.77 -13.79 17.18
C ILE A 544 -38.28 -13.55 17.04
N LEU A 545 -37.92 -12.46 16.38
CA LEU A 545 -36.57 -11.98 16.21
C LEU A 545 -36.37 -10.68 16.98
N GLU A 546 -35.47 -10.66 17.95
CA GLU A 546 -35.03 -9.46 18.66
C GLU A 546 -33.65 -9.05 18.16
N VAL A 547 -33.56 -7.95 17.44
CA VAL A 547 -32.29 -7.38 16.96
C VAL A 547 -31.84 -6.30 17.94
N GLU A 548 -30.63 -6.41 18.48
CA GLU A 548 -30.03 -5.35 19.30
C GLU A 548 -29.90 -4.08 18.46
N ASN A 549 -30.39 -2.97 19.00
CA ASN A 549 -30.31 -1.66 18.38
C ASN A 549 -29.27 -0.83 19.15
N PRO A 550 -27.99 -0.82 18.71
CA PRO A 550 -26.93 -0.10 19.41
C PRO A 550 -27.08 1.44 19.37
N PHE A 551 -28.05 1.95 18.60
CA PHE A 551 -28.34 3.38 18.48
C PHE A 551 -29.85 3.62 18.61
N TYR A 552 -30.33 3.82 19.84
CA TYR A 552 -31.59 4.55 20.05
C TYR A 552 -31.26 6.04 20.07
N ALA A 553 -31.57 6.74 18.98
CA ALA A 553 -31.24 8.15 18.86
C ALA A 553 -32.36 9.02 19.45
N VAL A 554 -32.04 9.89 20.41
CA VAL A 554 -32.97 10.86 21.00
C VAL A 554 -33.44 11.84 19.93
N GLY A 555 -34.74 12.01 19.77
CA GLY A 555 -35.30 12.90 18.76
C GLY A 555 -35.06 14.38 19.06
N ILE A 556 -34.45 15.13 18.14
CA ILE A 556 -34.43 16.60 18.18
C ILE A 556 -35.73 17.11 17.56
N THR A 557 -36.56 17.75 18.37
CA THR A 557 -37.95 18.09 18.04
C THR A 557 -38.13 19.55 17.62
N ASP A 558 -37.24 20.45 18.04
CA ASP A 558 -37.27 21.84 17.56
C ASP A 558 -35.88 22.51 17.59
N VAL A 559 -35.66 23.41 16.64
CA VAL A 559 -34.58 24.40 16.65
C VAL A 559 -35.23 25.75 16.36
N SER A 560 -35.20 26.63 17.35
CA SER A 560 -35.78 27.96 17.30
C SER A 560 -34.79 29.04 17.71
N LEU A 561 -35.03 30.26 17.26
CA LEU A 561 -34.26 31.44 17.67
C LEU A 561 -35.14 32.48 18.35
N LYS A 562 -34.55 33.22 19.27
CA LYS A 562 -35.14 34.39 19.91
C LYS A 562 -34.12 35.53 19.92
N LYS A 563 -34.45 36.62 19.24
CA LYS A 563 -33.66 37.85 19.26
C LYS A 563 -33.90 38.59 20.58
N LEU A 564 -32.84 38.97 21.28
CA LEU A 564 -32.87 39.79 22.48
C LEU A 564 -32.04 41.07 22.24
N PRO A 565 -32.23 42.15 23.01
CA PRO A 565 -31.58 43.44 22.75
C PRO A 565 -30.06 43.39 22.63
N GLU A 566 -29.39 42.54 23.41
CA GLU A 566 -27.92 42.45 23.46
C GLU A 566 -27.37 41.10 22.99
N LYS A 567 -28.24 40.14 22.64
CA LYS A 567 -27.84 38.79 22.27
C LYS A 567 -28.87 38.07 21.40
N THR A 568 -28.41 37.11 20.64
CA THR A 568 -29.28 36.22 19.87
C THR A 568 -29.23 34.84 20.52
N ARG A 569 -30.39 34.35 20.96
CA ARG A 569 -30.53 33.07 21.65
C ARG A 569 -31.05 32.01 20.68
N ILE A 570 -30.34 30.89 20.57
CA ILE A 570 -30.78 29.70 19.85
C ILE A 570 -31.18 28.66 20.89
N ILE A 571 -32.32 28.00 20.69
CA ILE A 571 -32.85 26.96 21.57
C ILE A 571 -33.04 25.71 20.74
N ILE A 572 -32.38 24.63 21.14
CA ILE A 572 -32.56 23.29 20.58
C ILE A 572 -33.34 22.47 21.60
N THR A 573 -34.46 21.86 21.21
CA THR A 573 -35.31 21.03 22.07
C THR A 573 -35.25 19.59 21.61
N ALA A 574 -35.06 18.67 22.55
CA ALA A 574 -35.02 17.23 22.31
C ALA A 574 -36.11 16.49 23.11
N GLU A 575 -36.42 15.25 22.74
CA GLU A 575 -37.35 14.37 23.48
C GLU A 575 -36.84 14.09 24.91
N GLU A 576 -35.53 13.93 25.06
CA GLU A 576 -34.82 13.69 26.33
C GLU A 576 -33.54 14.54 26.42
N PRO A 577 -32.87 14.69 27.59
CA PRO A 577 -31.59 15.37 27.69
C PRO A 577 -30.50 14.73 26.81
N VAL A 578 -29.85 15.53 25.96
CA VAL A 578 -28.86 15.05 24.97
C VAL A 578 -27.46 15.56 25.28
N LYS A 579 -26.47 14.65 25.20
CA LYS A 579 -25.05 15.01 25.28
C LYS A 579 -24.65 15.80 24.03
N HIS A 580 -23.94 16.90 24.22
CA HIS A 580 -23.56 17.78 23.12
C HIS A 580 -22.16 18.37 23.29
N SER A 581 -21.57 18.78 22.18
CA SER A 581 -20.32 19.54 22.10
C SER A 581 -20.55 20.78 21.24
N ALA A 582 -19.84 21.87 21.55
CA ALA A 582 -19.89 23.09 20.75
C ALA A 582 -18.48 23.62 20.46
N PHE A 583 -18.24 24.04 19.22
CA PHE A 583 -16.94 24.56 18.79
C PHE A 583 -17.09 25.57 17.63
N ASN A 584 -16.03 26.37 17.41
CA ASN A 584 -15.98 27.38 16.35
C ASN A 584 -15.15 26.88 15.16
N LEU A 585 -15.55 27.29 13.94
CA LEU A 585 -14.69 27.24 12.75
C LEU A 585 -14.39 28.67 12.29
N LEU A 586 -13.15 28.92 11.85
CA LEU A 586 -12.62 30.26 11.62
C LEU A 586 -12.92 30.80 10.21
N GLU A 587 -12.99 29.93 9.20
CA GLU A 587 -13.20 30.30 7.80
C GLU A 587 -14.14 29.30 7.08
N PRO A 588 -15.44 29.62 6.89
CA PRO A 588 -16.16 30.82 7.36
C PRO A 588 -16.46 30.79 8.87
N PRO A 589 -16.71 31.95 9.53
CA PRO A 589 -17.01 32.02 10.96
C PRO A 589 -18.36 31.37 11.28
N VAL A 590 -18.34 30.20 11.91
CA VAL A 590 -19.55 29.46 12.33
C VAL A 590 -19.38 28.84 13.71
N VAL A 591 -20.49 28.70 14.44
CA VAL A 591 -20.57 27.89 15.66
C VAL A 591 -21.26 26.58 15.33
N VAL A 592 -20.62 25.46 15.63
CA VAL A 592 -21.16 24.11 15.40
C VAL A 592 -21.54 23.51 16.74
N ILE A 593 -22.76 22.97 16.82
CA ILE A 593 -23.26 22.21 17.95
C ILE A 593 -23.56 20.79 17.47
N ASP A 594 -22.78 19.84 18.00
CA ASP A 594 -22.96 18.41 17.76
C ASP A 594 -23.70 17.79 18.93
N MET A 595 -24.80 17.11 18.62
CA MET A 595 -25.62 16.38 19.57
C MET A 595 -25.43 14.89 19.30
N TYR A 596 -24.87 14.19 20.28
CA TYR A 596 -24.51 12.77 20.16
C TYR A 596 -25.70 11.88 20.52
N GLU A 597 -25.79 10.73 19.86
CA GLU A 597 -26.90 9.77 20.01
C GLU A 597 -28.25 10.46 19.75
N ALA A 598 -28.29 11.35 18.78
CA ALA A 598 -29.46 12.17 18.47
C ALA A 598 -29.84 12.11 17.00
N ALA A 599 -31.15 12.09 16.74
CA ALA A 599 -31.72 12.08 15.40
C ALA A 599 -32.60 13.31 15.19
N MET A 600 -32.39 14.01 14.08
CA MET A 600 -33.27 15.11 13.69
C MET A 600 -34.66 14.58 13.33
N ALA A 601 -35.71 15.22 13.84
CA ALA A 601 -37.08 14.92 13.41
C ALA A 601 -37.40 15.42 11.98
N TRP A 602 -36.44 16.08 11.31
CA TRP A 602 -36.56 16.57 9.93
C TRP A 602 -35.24 16.38 9.15
N PRO A 603 -35.28 16.31 7.81
CA PRO A 603 -34.08 16.03 6.99
C PRO A 603 -33.01 17.13 7.08
N GLN A 604 -33.38 18.38 6.75
CA GLN A 604 -32.56 19.58 6.92
C GLN A 604 -33.48 20.79 7.06
N LYS A 605 -33.19 21.70 7.99
CA LYS A 605 -33.93 22.95 8.19
C LYS A 605 -32.94 24.11 8.23
N PHE A 606 -33.19 25.11 7.40
CA PHE A 606 -32.42 26.36 7.38
C PHE A 606 -33.30 27.53 7.80
N ILE A 607 -32.84 28.27 8.79
CA ILE A 607 -33.48 29.49 9.25
C ILE A 607 -32.60 30.66 8.79
N LYS A 608 -33.03 31.35 7.73
CA LYS A 608 -32.33 32.52 7.17
C LYS A 608 -32.71 33.78 7.94
N ILE A 609 -31.73 34.59 8.33
CA ILE A 609 -31.96 35.88 8.97
C ILE A 609 -31.63 36.99 7.97
N VAL A 610 -32.60 37.86 7.70
CA VAL A 610 -32.50 38.92 6.65
C VAL A 610 -31.97 40.25 7.23
N GLU A 611 -31.98 40.42 8.54
CA GLU A 611 -31.57 41.67 9.22
C GLU A 611 -30.05 41.74 9.52
N LYS A 612 -29.56 42.94 9.88
CA LYS A 612 -28.19 43.26 10.35
C LYS A 612 -27.83 42.60 11.70
N ASP A 613 -28.25 41.36 11.94
CA ASP A 613 -27.92 40.56 13.12
C ASP A 613 -26.55 39.88 12.95
N ILE A 614 -25.87 39.56 14.07
CA ILE A 614 -24.58 38.87 14.07
C ILE A 614 -24.70 37.42 13.56
N VAL A 615 -25.86 36.80 13.81
CA VAL A 615 -26.23 35.50 13.23
C VAL A 615 -26.79 35.74 11.83
N LYS A 616 -26.16 35.14 10.82
CA LYS A 616 -26.57 35.17 9.41
C LYS A 616 -27.67 34.12 9.13
N GLY A 617 -27.59 32.98 9.80
CA GLY A 617 -28.58 31.93 9.70
C GLY A 617 -28.24 30.74 10.60
N VAL A 618 -29.20 29.82 10.74
CA VAL A 618 -29.01 28.57 11.49
C VAL A 618 -29.38 27.42 10.56
N ARG A 619 -28.43 26.53 10.31
CA ARG A 619 -28.61 25.27 9.57
C ARG A 619 -28.69 24.14 10.58
N SER A 620 -29.65 23.24 10.41
CA SER A 620 -29.76 22.03 11.22
C SER A 620 -30.03 20.85 10.32
N GLY A 621 -29.39 19.71 10.60
CA GLY A 621 -29.58 18.48 9.86
C GLY A 621 -28.87 17.31 10.51
N GLN A 622 -29.15 16.10 10.01
CA GLN A 622 -28.41 14.91 10.40
C GLN A 622 -27.01 14.97 9.79
N PHE A 623 -25.96 14.96 10.62
CA PHE A 623 -24.56 15.00 10.15
C PHE A 623 -24.01 13.59 9.94
N GLU A 624 -24.21 12.72 10.93
CA GLU A 624 -23.93 11.28 10.87
C GLU A 624 -25.13 10.51 11.43
N GLU A 625 -25.21 9.18 11.24
CA GLU A 625 -26.38 8.40 11.68
C GLU A 625 -26.74 8.58 13.17
N ASN A 626 -25.74 8.88 14.02
CA ASN A 626 -25.87 9.10 15.46
C ASN A 626 -25.52 10.53 15.92
N ILE A 627 -25.26 11.48 14.99
CA ILE A 627 -24.93 12.87 15.34
C ILE A 627 -25.86 13.83 14.60
N ALA A 628 -26.70 14.53 15.37
CA ALA A 628 -27.49 15.64 14.90
C ALA A 628 -26.69 16.95 15.04
N ARG A 629 -26.57 17.73 13.96
CA ARG A 629 -25.73 18.95 13.95
C ARG A 629 -26.56 20.20 13.72
N VAL A 630 -26.30 21.22 14.52
CA VAL A 630 -26.77 22.60 14.30
C VAL A 630 -25.56 23.49 14.04
N VAL A 631 -25.54 24.15 12.88
CA VAL A 631 -24.51 25.10 12.46
C VAL A 631 -25.11 26.50 12.45
N ILE A 632 -24.53 27.39 13.24
CA ILE A 632 -24.93 28.79 13.32
C ILE A 632 -23.94 29.60 12.50
N ASP A 633 -24.40 30.12 11.37
CA ASP A 633 -23.59 30.94 10.47
C ASP A 633 -23.47 32.36 11.04
N LEU A 634 -22.26 32.85 11.25
CA LEU A 634 -21.99 34.18 11.81
C LEU A 634 -21.50 35.17 10.74
N ARG A 635 -21.69 36.46 11.00
CA ARG A 635 -21.10 37.54 10.18
C ARG A 635 -19.66 37.87 10.59
N GLU A 636 -19.34 37.70 11.87
CA GLU A 636 -18.04 37.97 12.47
C GLU A 636 -17.83 37.04 13.68
N MET A 637 -16.57 36.86 14.07
CA MET A 637 -16.21 36.00 15.20
C MET A 637 -16.64 36.64 16.52
N THR A 638 -17.36 35.89 17.36
CA THR A 638 -17.82 36.38 18.66
C THR A 638 -17.80 35.31 19.74
N THR A 639 -17.95 35.74 20.99
CA THR A 639 -18.13 34.86 22.14
C THR A 639 -19.56 34.33 22.20
N TYR A 640 -19.70 33.07 22.59
CA TYR A 640 -20.97 32.41 22.79
C TYR A 640 -20.97 31.65 24.13
N ARG A 641 -22.15 31.43 24.69
CA ARG A 641 -22.34 30.58 25.87
C ARG A 641 -23.34 29.49 25.56
N VAL A 642 -22.98 28.24 25.84
CA VAL A 642 -23.89 27.09 25.75
C VAL A 642 -24.28 26.67 27.17
N SER A 643 -25.56 26.39 27.36
CA SER A 643 -26.10 25.90 28.63
C SER A 643 -27.18 24.85 28.36
N SER A 644 -27.24 23.80 29.17
CA SER A 644 -28.30 22.80 29.11
C SER A 644 -29.27 22.97 30.26
N VAL A 645 -30.56 23.05 29.94
CA VAL A 645 -31.65 23.19 30.91
C VAL A 645 -32.69 22.11 30.58
N GLY A 646 -32.68 21.00 31.33
CA GLY A 646 -33.53 19.84 31.06
C GLY A 646 -33.22 19.21 29.69
N ASN A 647 -34.22 19.09 28.84
CA ASN A 647 -34.12 18.59 27.46
C ASN A 647 -33.81 19.70 26.42
N LYS A 648 -33.40 20.88 26.86
CA LYS A 648 -33.09 22.02 25.99
C LYS A 648 -31.62 22.41 26.06
N ILE A 649 -31.03 22.66 24.90
CA ILE A 649 -29.71 23.26 24.74
C ILE A 649 -29.91 24.72 24.31
N VAL A 650 -29.42 25.64 25.13
CA VAL A 650 -29.57 27.08 24.93
C VAL A 650 -28.20 27.68 24.61
N ILE A 651 -28.11 28.31 23.43
CA ILE A 651 -26.91 28.98 22.93
C ILE A 651 -27.18 30.48 22.88
N ASP A 652 -26.45 31.25 23.67
CA ASP A 652 -26.49 32.71 23.67
C ASP A 652 -25.28 33.26 22.91
N ILE A 653 -25.54 33.97 21.81
CA ILE A 653 -24.53 34.66 21.00
C ILE A 653 -24.63 36.14 21.30
N GLN A 654 -23.62 36.68 21.98
CA GLN A 654 -23.54 38.08 22.36
C GLN A 654 -22.73 38.85 21.31
N ARG A 655 -23.07 40.13 21.06
CA ARG A 655 -22.09 41.03 20.45
C ARG A 655 -21.03 41.34 21.50
N PRO A 656 -19.74 41.40 21.14
CA PRO A 656 -18.77 41.98 22.03
C PRO A 656 -19.18 43.43 22.28
N ALA A 657 -19.46 43.79 23.54
CA ALA A 657 -19.46 45.19 23.92
C ALA A 657 -18.07 45.72 23.54
N ILE A 658 -18.01 46.80 22.77
CA ILE A 658 -16.74 47.40 22.37
C ILE A 658 -16.29 48.28 23.55
N PRO A 659 -15.35 47.88 24.43
CA PRO A 659 -14.53 48.88 25.09
C PRO A 659 -13.69 49.54 23.99
N ALA A 660 -13.73 50.87 23.92
CA ALA A 660 -12.96 51.65 22.97
C ALA A 660 -11.46 51.45 23.22
N VAL A 661 -10.87 50.46 22.54
CA VAL A 661 -9.43 50.36 22.37
C VAL A 661 -9.09 51.05 21.05
N PRO A 662 -8.25 52.09 21.05
CA PRO A 662 -7.93 52.83 19.83
C PRO A 662 -7.20 51.90 18.86
N LYS A 663 -7.74 51.76 17.64
CA LYS A 663 -7.06 51.10 16.53
C LYS A 663 -5.72 51.82 16.29
N PRO A 664 -4.56 51.13 16.31
CA PRO A 664 -3.33 51.75 15.84
C PRO A 664 -3.52 52.08 14.34
N PRO A 665 -3.18 53.30 13.90
CA PRO A 665 -3.36 53.70 12.52
C PRO A 665 -2.41 52.88 11.66
N ILE A 666 -2.95 52.18 10.66
CA ILE A 666 -2.13 51.69 9.55
C ILE A 666 -1.69 52.96 8.80
N LYS A 667 -0.45 53.44 9.08
CA LYS A 667 0.18 54.51 8.28
C LYS A 667 0.29 53.99 6.84
N GLU A 668 -0.55 54.53 5.94
CA GLU A 668 -0.36 54.35 4.49
C GLU A 668 1.08 54.73 4.12
N LYS A 669 1.79 53.84 3.42
CA LYS A 669 3.18 54.12 2.99
C LYS A 669 3.16 55.28 2.00
N LYS A 670 3.67 56.44 2.40
CA LYS A 670 3.79 57.63 1.53
C LYS A 670 4.71 57.31 0.34
N LEU A 671 4.18 57.47 -0.87
CA LEU A 671 4.93 57.40 -2.11
C LEU A 671 5.58 58.75 -2.41
N LEU A 672 6.82 58.72 -2.87
CA LEU A 672 7.66 59.88 -3.08
C LEU A 672 8.00 60.04 -4.57
N SER A 673 7.90 61.26 -5.06
CA SER A 673 8.37 61.66 -6.39
C SER A 673 9.28 62.88 -6.25
N MET A 674 10.54 62.77 -6.69
CA MET A 674 11.54 63.82 -6.52
C MET A 674 12.68 63.66 -7.53
N ASP A 675 13.28 64.77 -7.94
CA ASP A 675 14.39 64.82 -8.90
C ASP A 675 15.53 65.65 -8.31
N PHE A 676 16.74 65.09 -8.31
CA PHE A 676 17.95 65.72 -7.81
C PHE A 676 19.04 65.61 -8.86
N LYS A 677 19.74 66.72 -9.08
CA LYS A 677 20.89 66.81 -9.96
C LYS A 677 22.07 67.36 -9.17
N ASP A 678 23.15 66.58 -9.12
CA ASP A 678 24.40 66.90 -8.43
C ASP A 678 24.20 67.39 -6.97
N ALA A 679 23.26 66.78 -6.25
CA ALA A 679 22.88 67.19 -4.90
C ALA A 679 23.71 66.44 -3.85
N ASP A 680 24.13 67.12 -2.79
CA ASP A 680 24.80 66.48 -1.65
C ASP A 680 23.94 65.36 -1.04
N ILE A 681 24.56 64.19 -0.79
CA ILE A 681 23.86 63.00 -0.33
C ILE A 681 23.20 63.16 1.05
N HIS A 682 23.79 63.93 1.97
CA HIS A 682 23.15 64.21 3.26
C HIS A 682 21.90 65.07 3.08
N ASN A 683 21.95 66.03 2.17
CA ASN A 683 20.78 66.84 1.83
C ASN A 683 19.66 66.00 1.21
N VAL A 684 20.00 65.10 0.29
CA VAL A 684 19.02 64.19 -0.32
C VAL A 684 18.37 63.26 0.72
N LEU A 685 19.18 62.65 1.61
CA LEU A 685 18.66 61.82 2.69
C LEU A 685 17.77 62.61 3.65
N ARG A 686 18.17 63.83 4.02
CA ARG A 686 17.36 64.72 4.87
C ARG A 686 16.00 65.02 4.25
N ILE A 687 15.95 65.31 2.95
CA ILE A 687 14.70 65.61 2.22
C ILE A 687 13.79 64.37 2.13
N ILE A 688 14.38 63.18 1.92
CA ILE A 688 13.63 61.91 1.94
C ILE A 688 13.02 61.68 3.32
N GLY A 689 13.81 61.85 4.39
CA GLY A 689 13.34 61.72 5.78
C GLY A 689 12.19 62.68 6.10
N GLN A 690 12.32 63.94 5.71
CA GLN A 690 11.28 64.96 5.91
C GLN A 690 9.97 64.63 5.19
N ARG A 691 10.03 64.18 3.93
CA ARG A 691 8.80 63.83 3.17
C ARG A 691 8.16 62.53 3.66
N ALA A 692 8.97 61.60 4.14
CA ALA A 692 8.53 60.28 4.61
C ALA A 692 8.13 60.24 6.08
N ASP A 693 8.32 61.32 6.84
CA ASP A 693 8.14 61.36 8.31
C ASP A 693 9.06 60.35 9.03
N LEU A 694 10.35 60.34 8.65
CA LEU A 694 11.38 59.44 9.16
C LEU A 694 12.61 60.22 9.63
N ASN A 695 13.16 59.85 10.78
CA ASN A 695 14.42 60.39 11.29
C ASN A 695 15.58 59.60 10.70
N ILE A 696 16.39 60.21 9.83
CA ILE A 696 17.54 59.55 9.20
C ILE A 696 18.84 60.08 9.82
N ILE A 697 19.64 59.16 10.34
CA ILE A 697 20.95 59.43 10.93
C ILE A 697 22.00 58.82 10.00
N ALA A 698 22.84 59.67 9.40
CA ALA A 698 23.98 59.27 8.58
C ALA A 698 25.25 59.88 9.16
N GLY A 699 26.28 59.06 9.37
CA GLY A 699 27.57 59.52 9.88
C GLY A 699 28.42 60.23 8.82
N PRO A 700 29.51 60.91 9.22
CA PRO A 700 30.38 61.69 8.33
C PRO A 700 31.07 60.85 7.24
N GLU A 701 31.05 59.53 7.36
CA GLU A 701 31.57 58.59 6.37
C GLU A 701 30.80 58.58 5.03
N LEU A 702 29.57 59.13 4.99
CA LEU A 702 28.74 59.17 3.78
C LEU A 702 28.96 60.45 2.96
N THR A 703 30.05 60.51 2.19
CA THR A 703 30.40 61.72 1.42
C THR A 703 30.01 61.67 -0.07
N GLY A 704 29.72 62.83 -0.67
CA GLY A 704 29.64 63.08 -2.12
C GLY A 704 28.24 63.44 -2.65
N THR A 705 28.14 63.77 -3.94
CA THR A 705 26.88 64.21 -4.59
C THR A 705 26.17 63.09 -5.35
N VAL A 706 24.85 63.18 -5.53
CA VAL A 706 24.03 62.20 -6.25
C VAL A 706 23.10 62.88 -7.25
N THR A 707 22.86 62.21 -8.38
CA THR A 707 21.88 62.61 -9.40
C THR A 707 20.87 61.48 -9.56
N ILE A 708 19.61 61.70 -9.17
CA ILE A 708 18.56 60.66 -9.09
C ILE A 708 17.18 61.25 -9.37
N SER A 709 16.31 60.48 -10.01
CA SER A 709 14.91 60.84 -10.26
C SER A 709 13.99 59.69 -9.84
N PHE A 710 13.05 59.98 -8.93
CA PHE A 710 12.06 59.04 -8.40
C PHE A 710 10.66 59.47 -8.79
N LYS A 711 9.80 58.50 -9.15
CA LYS A 711 8.37 58.69 -9.38
C LYS A 711 7.59 57.58 -8.67
N GLY A 712 6.81 57.94 -7.65
CA GLY A 712 5.95 57.01 -6.93
C GLY A 712 6.70 55.92 -6.17
N VAL A 713 7.85 56.26 -5.56
CA VAL A 713 8.75 55.29 -4.89
C VAL A 713 8.60 55.40 -3.38
N THR A 714 8.68 54.28 -2.65
CA THR A 714 8.67 54.35 -1.17
C THR A 714 9.99 54.90 -0.63
N ALA A 715 9.99 55.46 0.58
CA ALA A 715 11.22 55.95 1.21
C ALA A 715 12.28 54.85 1.35
N GLU A 716 11.85 53.61 1.64
CA GLU A 716 12.72 52.44 1.81
C GLU A 716 13.43 52.06 0.50
N ASP A 717 12.70 52.11 -0.61
CA ASP A 717 13.24 51.83 -1.96
C ASP A 717 14.19 52.93 -2.43
N ALA A 718 13.83 54.21 -2.17
CA ALA A 718 14.68 55.35 -2.48
C ALA A 718 16.01 55.30 -1.70
N LEU A 719 15.97 54.95 -0.41
CA LEU A 719 17.16 54.78 0.42
C LEU A 719 18.05 53.63 -0.07
N ASN A 720 17.45 52.49 -0.41
CA ASN A 720 18.19 51.35 -0.95
C ASN A 720 18.90 51.69 -2.28
N ALA A 721 18.23 52.43 -3.16
CA ALA A 721 18.80 52.83 -4.44
C ALA A 721 20.00 53.79 -4.29
N ILE A 722 19.93 54.73 -3.34
CA ILE A 722 21.01 55.71 -3.11
C ILE A 722 22.20 55.08 -2.37
N LEU A 723 21.93 54.31 -1.31
CA LEU A 723 22.96 53.85 -0.38
C LEU A 723 23.78 52.68 -0.94
N ARG A 724 23.14 51.73 -1.63
CA ARG A 724 23.81 50.53 -2.15
C ARG A 724 24.89 50.84 -3.18
N VAL A 725 24.68 51.86 -4.02
CA VAL A 725 25.65 52.27 -5.05
C VAL A 725 27.00 52.65 -4.43
N ARG A 726 27.01 53.10 -3.17
CA ARG A 726 28.23 53.50 -2.44
C ARG A 726 28.66 52.52 -1.35
N GLY A 727 28.07 51.31 -1.31
CA GLY A 727 28.42 50.31 -0.31
C GLY A 727 27.91 50.63 1.09
N PHE A 728 26.80 51.36 1.20
CA PHE A 728 26.09 51.63 2.46
C PHE A 728 24.73 50.92 2.48
N GLY A 729 24.29 50.56 3.68
CA GLY A 729 22.95 50.06 3.98
C GLY A 729 22.33 50.87 5.12
N TYR A 730 21.17 50.45 5.59
CA TYR A 730 20.53 51.09 6.73
C TYR A 730 19.87 50.08 7.67
N GLU A 731 19.85 50.41 8.97
CA GLU A 731 19.10 49.71 10.01
C GLU A 731 17.89 50.58 10.41
N ARG A 732 16.67 50.01 10.41
CA ARG A 732 15.45 50.70 10.83
C ARG A 732 15.03 50.24 12.23
N LYS A 733 14.92 51.17 13.17
CA LYS A 733 14.31 50.96 14.50
C LYS A 733 13.19 51.98 14.71
N LYS A 734 11.94 51.52 14.61
CA LYS A 734 10.72 52.35 14.66
C LYS A 734 10.74 53.46 13.59
N ASP A 735 10.86 54.72 14.01
CA ASP A 735 10.89 55.92 13.16
C ASP A 735 12.31 56.42 12.89
N ILE A 736 13.34 55.71 13.35
CA ILE A 736 14.76 56.07 13.17
C ILE A 736 15.41 55.10 12.17
N ILE A 737 16.06 55.67 11.17
CA ILE A 737 16.87 54.96 10.17
C ILE A 737 18.33 55.35 10.37
N ARG A 738 19.17 54.38 10.71
CA ARG A 738 20.62 54.57 10.85
C ARG A 738 21.33 54.06 9.60
N VAL A 739 22.00 54.93 8.87
CA VAL A 739 22.82 54.57 7.71
C VAL A 739 24.17 54.07 8.21
N MET A 740 24.64 52.95 7.66
CA MET A 740 25.90 52.32 8.04
C MET A 740 26.57 51.66 6.84
N ARG A 741 27.89 51.49 6.87
CA ARG A 741 28.62 50.82 5.78
C ARG A 741 28.23 49.34 5.73
N LEU A 742 28.00 48.80 4.54
CA LEU A 742 27.83 47.35 4.34
C LEU A 742 29.19 46.69 4.61
N SER A 743 29.44 46.29 5.87
CA SER A 743 30.56 45.41 6.20
C SER A 743 30.30 44.02 5.59
N LYS A 744 31.38 43.29 5.28
CA LYS A 744 31.36 41.94 4.71
C LYS A 744 30.93 40.86 5.71
N GLU A 745 30.44 41.26 6.87
CA GLU A 745 29.89 40.40 7.91
C GLU A 745 28.37 40.42 7.73
N ILE A 746 27.88 39.38 7.10
CA ILE A 746 26.46 39.06 6.99
C ILE A 746 25.91 39.06 8.43
N PRO A 747 24.83 39.81 8.75
CA PRO A 747 24.23 39.71 10.07
C PRO A 747 23.88 38.25 10.29
N GLU A 748 24.38 37.66 11.38
CA GLU A 748 24.04 36.32 11.82
C GLU A 748 22.53 36.18 11.74
N ILE A 749 22.05 35.43 10.76
CA ILE A 749 20.64 35.14 10.64
C ILE A 749 20.35 34.23 11.83
N GLU A 750 19.65 34.74 12.85
CA GLU A 750 19.26 33.96 14.01
C GLU A 750 18.49 32.72 13.55
N THR A 751 19.15 31.57 13.63
CA THR A 751 18.52 30.27 13.39
C THR A 751 18.04 29.72 14.73
N THR A 752 16.82 29.20 14.74
CA THR A 752 16.27 28.50 15.89
C THR A 752 16.08 27.04 15.53
N THR A 753 15.91 26.20 16.55
CA THR A 753 15.69 24.77 16.35
C THR A 753 14.31 24.39 16.84
N ARG A 754 13.56 23.68 16.01
CA ARG A 754 12.26 23.10 16.38
C ARG A 754 12.23 21.62 16.06
N ILE A 755 11.72 20.84 16.99
CA ILE A 755 11.50 19.41 16.84
C ILE A 755 10.02 19.20 16.47
N PHE A 756 9.79 18.38 15.45
CA PHE A 756 8.47 17.95 15.02
C PHE A 756 8.36 16.44 15.19
N ASP A 757 7.41 16.01 16.00
CA ASP A 757 7.07 14.60 16.17
C ASP A 757 6.03 14.21 15.11
N LEU A 758 6.33 13.20 14.30
CA LEU A 758 5.45 12.72 13.23
C LEU A 758 4.74 11.44 13.65
N ASN A 759 3.41 11.41 13.51
CA ASN A 759 2.58 10.29 13.95
C ASN A 759 2.33 9.26 12.84
N TYR A 760 2.22 9.72 11.59
CA TYR A 760 1.82 8.92 10.44
C TYR A 760 2.83 9.04 9.29
N ALA A 761 3.33 10.25 9.01
CA ALA A 761 4.33 10.49 7.98
C ALA A 761 5.73 10.02 8.42
N GLN A 762 6.53 9.51 7.48
CA GLN A 762 7.91 9.08 7.77
C GLN A 762 8.89 10.26 7.69
N ALA A 763 9.63 10.52 8.78
CA ALA A 763 10.58 11.62 8.87
C ALA A 763 11.65 11.65 7.74
N PRO A 764 12.20 10.52 7.26
CA PRO A 764 13.12 10.52 6.12
C PRO A 764 12.50 11.05 4.83
N ILE A 765 11.23 10.73 4.55
CA ILE A 765 10.52 11.18 3.34
C ILE A 765 10.32 12.70 3.40
N ILE A 766 9.87 13.21 4.55
CA ILE A 766 9.68 14.65 4.77
C ILE A 766 11.00 15.42 4.66
N LYS A 767 12.11 14.89 5.19
CA LYS A 767 13.44 15.50 5.03
C LYS A 767 13.82 15.64 3.55
N THR A 768 13.63 14.58 2.77
CA THR A 768 13.93 14.60 1.33
C THR A 768 13.09 15.66 0.63
N MET A 769 11.78 15.70 0.90
CA MET A 769 10.86 16.70 0.34
C MET A 769 11.28 18.14 0.69
N LEU A 770 11.62 18.42 1.96
CA LEU A 770 12.06 19.75 2.41
C LEU A 770 13.36 20.20 1.75
N THR A 771 14.27 19.26 1.51
CA THR A 771 15.58 19.53 0.89
C THR A 771 15.45 19.74 -0.62
N GLU A 772 14.69 18.88 -1.31
CA GLU A 772 14.52 18.94 -2.77
C GLU A 772 13.63 20.12 -3.23
N SER A 773 12.62 20.48 -2.44
CA SER A 773 11.75 21.64 -2.71
C SER A 773 12.41 22.99 -2.41
N LYS A 774 13.63 23.01 -1.86
CA LYS A 774 14.34 24.23 -1.41
C LYS A 774 13.52 25.08 -0.44
N MET A 775 12.76 24.43 0.44
CA MET A 775 11.96 25.12 1.45
C MET A 775 12.81 25.72 2.57
N LEU A 776 13.98 25.13 2.82
CA LEU A 776 14.97 25.57 3.80
C LEU A 776 15.69 26.85 3.34
N SER A 777 16.11 27.67 4.29
CA SER A 777 17.00 28.81 3.99
C SER A 777 18.41 28.33 3.64
N THR A 778 19.27 29.27 3.22
CA THR A 778 20.68 29.00 2.87
C THR A 778 21.46 28.33 4.01
N GLU A 779 21.13 28.65 5.27
CA GLU A 779 21.75 28.09 6.49
C GLU A 779 20.87 27.00 7.13
N GLY A 780 19.72 26.69 6.53
CA GLY A 780 18.74 25.75 7.04
C GLY A 780 19.20 24.30 6.92
N ARG A 781 19.01 23.51 7.97
CA ARG A 781 19.34 22.08 7.96
C ARG A 781 18.30 21.25 8.71
N VAL A 782 18.12 20.01 8.23
CA VAL A 782 17.14 19.08 8.77
C VAL A 782 17.82 17.79 9.19
N ILE A 783 17.62 17.41 10.43
CA ILE A 783 18.13 16.19 11.05
C ILE A 783 16.92 15.30 11.35
N VAL A 784 17.06 14.00 11.08
CA VAL A 784 16.02 13.01 11.32
C VAL A 784 16.55 12.00 12.33
N ASP A 785 15.78 11.75 13.38
CA ASP A 785 15.95 10.56 14.21
C ASP A 785 14.93 9.51 13.78
N VAL A 786 15.40 8.49 13.07
CA VAL A 786 14.57 7.40 12.53
C VAL A 786 13.95 6.57 13.64
N ARG A 787 14.61 6.45 14.81
CA ARG A 787 14.12 5.61 15.91
C ARG A 787 12.89 6.22 16.59
N SER A 788 12.85 7.54 16.70
CA SER A 788 11.74 8.28 17.30
C SER A 788 10.77 8.88 16.27
N ASN A 789 11.02 8.70 14.98
CA ASN A 789 10.29 9.33 13.87
C ASN A 789 10.15 10.86 14.04
N THR A 790 11.21 11.51 14.51
CA THR A 790 11.24 12.95 14.77
C THR A 790 12.07 13.70 13.73
N LEU A 791 11.63 14.91 13.42
CA LEU A 791 12.26 15.82 12.47
C LEU A 791 12.73 17.07 13.22
N MET A 792 14.05 17.24 13.34
CA MET A 792 14.66 18.43 13.93
C MET A 792 15.05 19.40 12.82
N VAL A 793 14.35 20.53 12.76
CA VAL A 793 14.54 21.57 11.74
C VAL A 793 15.26 22.74 12.40
N ILE A 794 16.40 23.11 11.83
CA ILE A 794 17.21 24.25 12.26
C ILE A 794 17.16 25.27 11.13
N ASP A 795 16.46 26.38 11.33
CA ASP A 795 16.26 27.41 10.31
C ASP A 795 15.81 28.72 10.98
N THR A 796 15.56 29.76 10.19
CA THR A 796 14.96 31.02 10.63
C THR A 796 13.56 30.78 11.22
N PRO A 797 13.12 31.58 12.22
CA PRO A 797 11.80 31.43 12.83
C PRO A 797 10.65 31.42 11.83
N VAL A 798 10.73 32.26 10.79
CA VAL A 798 9.73 32.36 9.72
C VAL A 798 9.63 31.05 8.92
N LYS A 799 10.77 30.45 8.58
CA LYS A 799 10.81 29.17 7.85
C LYS A 799 10.33 28.01 8.70
N ILE A 800 10.65 28.00 10.00
CA ILE A 800 10.16 26.98 10.91
C ILE A 800 8.63 27.00 11.05
N GLU A 801 7.99 28.17 11.08
CA GLU A 801 6.52 28.26 11.07
C GLU A 801 5.90 27.80 9.76
N GLU A 802 6.51 28.15 8.62
CA GLU A 802 6.07 27.70 7.30
C GLU A 802 6.14 26.16 7.18
N ILE A 803 7.28 25.58 7.56
CA ILE A 803 7.52 24.14 7.58
C ILE A 803 6.55 23.46 8.55
N GLY A 804 6.33 24.02 9.73
CA GLY A 804 5.39 23.47 10.71
C GLY A 804 3.95 23.39 10.20
N ARG A 805 3.45 24.43 9.52
CA ARG A 805 2.11 24.41 8.90
C ARG A 805 1.99 23.41 7.75
N MET A 806 3.09 23.12 7.05
CA MET A 806 3.09 22.10 6.02
C MET A 806 3.09 20.70 6.63
N ILE A 807 3.93 20.45 7.64
CA ILE A 807 4.03 19.15 8.32
C ILE A 807 2.67 18.73 8.89
N VAL A 808 1.94 19.64 9.54
CA VAL A 808 0.60 19.34 10.09
C VAL A 808 -0.40 18.88 9.02
N ARG A 809 -0.28 19.38 7.78
CA ARG A 809 -1.15 18.96 6.67
C ARG A 809 -0.69 17.67 5.98
N LEU A 810 0.56 17.27 6.16
CA LEU A 810 1.12 16.05 5.57
C LEU A 810 1.05 14.86 6.54
N ASP A 811 1.08 15.12 7.85
CA ASP A 811 0.95 14.10 8.90
C ASP A 811 -0.51 13.74 9.17
N GLU A 812 -1.24 13.34 8.12
CA GLU A 812 -2.61 12.84 8.20
C GLU A 812 -2.65 11.32 8.28
N ARG A 813 -3.67 10.77 8.95
CA ARG A 813 -3.85 9.32 9.09
C ARG A 813 -4.17 8.70 7.73
N PRO A 814 -3.35 7.76 7.21
CA PRO A 814 -3.63 7.11 5.94
C PRO A 814 -4.86 6.19 6.05
N LEU A 815 -5.67 6.19 4.99
CA LEU A 815 -6.84 5.32 4.86
C LEU A 815 -6.40 3.89 4.47
N GLN A 816 -7.20 2.90 4.83
CA GLN A 816 -6.97 1.49 4.53
C GLN A 816 -8.00 0.97 3.54
N VAL A 817 -7.56 0.12 2.63
CA VAL A 817 -8.40 -0.55 1.63
C VAL A 817 -8.32 -2.05 1.82
N ALA A 818 -9.46 -2.67 2.09
CA ALA A 818 -9.62 -4.12 2.08
C ALA A 818 -9.94 -4.60 0.66
N ILE A 819 -9.15 -5.53 0.16
CA ILE A 819 -9.23 -6.06 -1.21
C ILE A 819 -9.65 -7.52 -1.11
N ASP A 820 -10.79 -7.84 -1.72
CA ASP A 820 -11.31 -9.21 -1.86
C ASP A 820 -11.18 -9.64 -3.31
N SER A 821 -10.54 -10.79 -3.56
CA SER A 821 -10.27 -11.26 -4.91
C SER A 821 -10.68 -12.72 -5.05
N LYS A 822 -11.24 -13.07 -6.22
CA LYS A 822 -11.68 -14.43 -6.54
C LYS A 822 -10.91 -14.97 -7.73
N LEU A 823 -10.22 -16.08 -7.52
CA LEU A 823 -9.44 -16.78 -8.55
C LEU A 823 -10.18 -18.05 -8.99
N ILE A 824 -10.48 -18.15 -10.29
CA ILE A 824 -11.26 -19.25 -10.87
C ILE A 824 -10.42 -19.95 -11.94
N GLU A 825 -10.24 -21.27 -11.82
CA GLU A 825 -9.65 -22.12 -12.87
C GLU A 825 -10.78 -22.75 -13.70
N ILE A 826 -10.65 -22.69 -15.03
CA ILE A 826 -11.55 -23.41 -15.94
C ILE A 826 -10.71 -24.46 -16.67
N ARG A 827 -11.02 -25.75 -16.47
CA ARG A 827 -10.38 -26.86 -17.18
C ARG A 827 -11.31 -27.37 -18.28
N LEU A 828 -10.99 -27.05 -19.52
CA LEU A 828 -11.68 -27.61 -20.68
C LEU A 828 -11.22 -29.06 -20.87
N THR A 829 -12.10 -30.03 -20.66
CA THR A 829 -11.85 -31.45 -20.97
C THR A 829 -12.45 -31.77 -22.34
N THR A 830 -11.58 -32.12 -23.28
CA THR A 830 -11.84 -32.71 -24.61
C THR A 830 -12.73 -31.92 -25.59
N MET A 831 -12.16 -31.58 -26.75
CA MET A 831 -12.81 -30.84 -27.86
C MET A 831 -13.98 -31.58 -28.54
N GLU A 832 -14.24 -32.84 -28.22
CA GLU A 832 -15.23 -33.69 -28.91
C GLU A 832 -16.68 -33.43 -28.49
N GLU A 833 -16.94 -32.73 -27.38
CA GLU A 833 -18.31 -32.43 -26.91
C GLU A 833 -18.92 -31.15 -27.50
N LEU A 834 -18.15 -30.40 -28.31
CA LEU A 834 -18.62 -29.19 -29.02
C LEU A 834 -19.31 -29.49 -30.36
N GLY A 835 -19.42 -30.76 -30.78
CA GLY A 835 -20.25 -31.17 -31.92
C GLY A 835 -19.87 -30.60 -33.30
N LEU A 836 -18.65 -30.08 -33.47
CA LEU A 836 -18.20 -29.52 -34.74
C LEU A 836 -17.53 -30.60 -35.61
N ASP A 837 -18.30 -31.15 -36.55
CA ASP A 837 -17.76 -32.01 -37.60
C ASP A 837 -17.03 -31.15 -38.66
N TRP A 838 -15.70 -31.21 -38.64
CA TRP A 838 -14.84 -30.48 -39.58
C TRP A 838 -14.95 -30.98 -41.03
N THR A 839 -15.58 -32.13 -41.28
CA THR A 839 -15.84 -32.60 -42.66
C THR A 839 -16.92 -31.78 -43.36
N TRP A 840 -17.87 -31.20 -42.60
CA TRP A 840 -18.92 -30.33 -43.11
C TRP A 840 -18.39 -28.93 -43.47
N VAL A 841 -17.52 -28.36 -42.65
CA VAL A 841 -16.84 -27.07 -42.91
C VAL A 841 -16.00 -27.16 -44.20
N LYS A 842 -15.38 -28.32 -44.44
CA LYS A 842 -14.56 -28.57 -45.65
C LYS A 842 -15.40 -28.65 -46.93
N LYS A 843 -16.56 -29.35 -46.89
CA LYS A 843 -17.50 -29.42 -48.02
C LYS A 843 -18.15 -28.06 -48.34
N THR A 844 -18.39 -27.25 -47.32
CA THR A 844 -18.99 -25.91 -47.47
C THR A 844 -17.99 -24.89 -48.04
N ALA A 845 -16.70 -25.00 -47.69
CA ALA A 845 -15.63 -24.19 -48.28
C ALA A 845 -15.39 -24.53 -49.77
N GLU A 846 -15.60 -25.78 -50.19
CA GLU A 846 -15.51 -26.20 -51.60
C GLU A 846 -16.72 -25.74 -52.44
N GLN A 847 -17.91 -25.62 -51.85
CA GLN A 847 -19.11 -25.17 -52.57
C GLN A 847 -19.30 -23.64 -52.59
N MET A 848 -18.67 -22.89 -51.67
CA MET A 848 -18.66 -21.43 -51.67
C MET A 848 -17.85 -20.81 -52.83
N SER A 849 -17.09 -21.60 -53.60
CA SER A 849 -16.35 -21.11 -54.78
C SER A 849 -17.25 -20.85 -56.01
N LYS A 850 -18.56 -21.12 -55.94
CA LYS A 850 -19.48 -21.06 -57.10
C LYS A 850 -20.71 -20.14 -56.94
N GLY A 851 -20.67 -19.20 -55.99
CA GLY A 851 -21.51 -17.99 -56.02
C GLY A 851 -23.01 -18.18 -56.29
N SER A 852 -23.72 -18.93 -55.44
CA SER A 852 -25.19 -18.91 -55.42
C SER A 852 -25.70 -18.92 -53.98
N ASP A 853 -26.81 -18.19 -53.76
CA ASP A 853 -27.49 -18.09 -52.47
C ASP A 853 -28.16 -19.42 -52.11
N ILE A 854 -27.92 -19.91 -50.88
CA ILE A 854 -28.55 -21.12 -50.35
C ILE A 854 -29.23 -20.81 -49.01
N ASP A 855 -30.52 -21.14 -48.97
CA ASP A 855 -31.39 -21.17 -47.82
C ASP A 855 -30.95 -22.26 -46.82
N LEU A 856 -30.64 -21.86 -45.59
CA LEU A 856 -30.09 -22.71 -44.53
C LEU A 856 -31.21 -23.20 -43.61
N GLY A 857 -31.99 -24.17 -44.08
CA GLY A 857 -32.99 -24.87 -43.27
C GLY A 857 -32.36 -25.63 -42.10
N PHE A 858 -32.37 -25.04 -40.91
CA PHE A 858 -32.07 -25.72 -39.63
C PHE A 858 -33.35 -25.83 -38.79
N SER A 859 -33.83 -27.05 -38.60
CA SER A 859 -34.90 -27.40 -37.64
C SER A 859 -34.25 -27.83 -36.32
N GLY A 860 -34.20 -26.93 -35.34
CA GLY A 860 -33.73 -27.23 -33.99
C GLY A 860 -33.32 -25.98 -33.21
N ALA A 861 -34.31 -25.31 -32.63
CA ALA A 861 -34.27 -24.24 -31.61
C ALA A 861 -32.92 -23.66 -31.12
N ILE A 862 -32.08 -23.10 -32.00
CA ILE A 862 -31.03 -22.14 -31.65
C ILE A 862 -30.91 -21.13 -32.81
N GLY A 863 -31.13 -19.85 -32.51
CA GLY A 863 -31.12 -18.77 -33.50
C GLY A 863 -29.73 -18.44 -34.04
N TYR A 864 -29.74 -17.93 -35.28
CA TYR A 864 -28.66 -17.44 -36.14
C TYR A 864 -27.34 -17.01 -35.46
N PHE A 865 -26.25 -17.71 -35.78
CA PHE A 865 -24.89 -17.19 -35.60
C PHE A 865 -24.57 -16.17 -36.70
N LYS A 866 -24.17 -14.95 -36.31
CA LYS A 866 -23.52 -13.97 -37.20
C LYS A 866 -22.03 -13.89 -36.88
N TYR A 867 -21.19 -13.83 -37.91
CA TYR A 867 -19.77 -13.55 -37.77
C TYR A 867 -19.57 -12.06 -37.46
N GLY A 868 -19.14 -11.72 -36.24
CA GLY A 868 -18.94 -10.35 -35.73
C GLY A 868 -18.68 -10.33 -34.21
N THR A 869 -18.26 -9.19 -33.65
CA THR A 869 -17.97 -9.02 -32.20
C THR A 869 -19.20 -9.33 -31.35
N LEU A 870 -19.11 -10.35 -30.51
CA LEU A 870 -20.17 -10.82 -29.61
C LEU A 870 -20.50 -9.77 -28.54
N GLY A 871 -21.78 -9.47 -28.36
CA GLY A 871 -22.28 -8.62 -27.28
C GLY A 871 -22.19 -9.31 -25.91
N LYS A 872 -22.28 -8.51 -24.82
CA LYS A 872 -22.18 -8.99 -23.43
C LYS A 872 -23.24 -10.05 -23.07
N SER A 873 -24.43 -9.96 -23.67
CA SER A 873 -25.54 -10.92 -23.51
C SER A 873 -25.30 -12.23 -24.25
N ASP A 874 -24.72 -12.17 -25.45
CA ASP A 874 -24.43 -13.35 -26.26
C ASP A 874 -23.24 -14.11 -25.67
N PHE A 875 -22.26 -13.37 -25.14
CA PHE A 875 -21.14 -13.95 -24.40
C PHE A 875 -21.61 -14.58 -23.08
N ALA A 876 -22.56 -13.98 -22.37
CA ALA A 876 -23.14 -14.56 -21.16
C ALA A 876 -23.92 -15.85 -21.46
N ALA A 877 -24.71 -15.90 -22.54
CA ALA A 877 -25.43 -17.10 -22.96
C ALA A 877 -24.48 -18.23 -23.39
N VAL A 878 -23.38 -17.89 -24.09
CA VAL A 878 -22.32 -18.85 -24.46
C VAL A 878 -21.57 -19.33 -23.20
N LEU A 879 -21.28 -18.44 -22.26
CA LEU A 879 -20.62 -18.77 -20.99
C LEU A 879 -21.51 -19.61 -20.07
N GLU A 880 -22.83 -19.39 -20.08
CA GLU A 880 -23.83 -20.15 -19.33
C GLU A 880 -24.06 -21.54 -19.95
N ALA A 881 -24.06 -21.64 -21.29
CA ALA A 881 -24.04 -22.91 -22.01
C ALA A 881 -22.73 -23.70 -21.75
N LEU A 882 -21.58 -23.03 -21.72
CA LEU A 882 -20.27 -23.63 -21.37
C LEU A 882 -20.18 -24.03 -19.90
N ALA A 883 -20.67 -23.20 -18.97
CA ALA A 883 -20.68 -23.48 -17.53
C ALA A 883 -21.62 -24.64 -17.16
N SER A 884 -22.68 -24.86 -17.94
CA SER A 884 -23.56 -26.03 -17.76
C SER A 884 -22.93 -27.36 -18.16
N ARG A 885 -21.78 -27.35 -18.86
CA ARG A 885 -21.12 -28.54 -19.43
C ARG A 885 -19.63 -28.68 -19.10
N VAL A 886 -19.03 -27.82 -18.26
CA VAL A 886 -17.59 -27.86 -17.89
C VAL A 886 -17.40 -27.85 -16.38
N ASP A 887 -16.62 -28.80 -15.85
CA ASP A 887 -16.21 -28.85 -14.44
C ASP A 887 -15.40 -27.59 -14.07
N THR A 888 -16.00 -26.72 -13.26
CA THR A 888 -15.39 -25.47 -12.80
C THR A 888 -14.88 -25.64 -11.37
N GLN A 889 -13.57 -25.50 -11.12
CA GLN A 889 -13.00 -25.54 -9.77
C GLN A 889 -12.60 -24.14 -9.31
N ILE A 890 -13.14 -23.70 -8.17
CA ILE A 890 -12.72 -22.46 -7.51
C ILE A 890 -11.37 -22.74 -6.82
N LEU A 891 -10.32 -22.03 -7.23
CA LEU A 891 -8.97 -22.21 -6.69
C LEU A 891 -8.81 -21.54 -5.31
N SER A 892 -9.27 -20.30 -5.14
CA SER A 892 -9.13 -19.55 -3.88
C SER A 892 -9.87 -18.19 -3.86
N ASN A 893 -10.13 -17.67 -2.65
CA ASN A 893 -10.67 -16.32 -2.41
C ASN A 893 -9.77 -15.52 -1.43
N PRO A 894 -8.55 -15.13 -1.86
CA PRO A 894 -7.62 -14.43 -0.99
C PRO A 894 -8.07 -12.99 -0.72
N LYS A 895 -7.86 -12.55 0.52
CA LYS A 895 -8.15 -11.22 1.02
C LYS A 895 -6.86 -10.57 1.51
N ILE A 896 -6.67 -9.30 1.22
CA ILE A 896 -5.54 -8.50 1.71
C ILE A 896 -6.01 -7.10 2.07
N THR A 897 -5.41 -6.49 3.09
CA THR A 897 -5.64 -5.09 3.44
C THR A 897 -4.36 -4.32 3.22
N THR A 898 -4.44 -3.16 2.58
CA THR A 898 -3.28 -2.28 2.33
C THR A 898 -3.65 -0.83 2.57
N LEU A 899 -2.65 0.03 2.71
CA LEU A 899 -2.86 1.48 2.83
C LEU A 899 -3.09 2.10 1.46
N ASP A 900 -3.70 3.28 1.45
CA ASP A 900 -3.82 4.10 0.25
C ASP A 900 -2.45 4.36 -0.40
N ASN A 901 -2.35 4.17 -1.72
CA ASN A 901 -1.14 4.24 -2.54
C ASN A 901 -0.03 3.22 -2.23
N GLU A 902 -0.25 2.28 -1.30
CA GLU A 902 0.74 1.25 -0.97
C GLU A 902 0.47 -0.06 -1.71
N PRO A 903 1.46 -0.60 -2.46
CA PRO A 903 1.31 -1.85 -3.19
C PRO A 903 1.24 -3.05 -2.23
N ALA A 904 0.35 -3.99 -2.53
CA ALA A 904 0.21 -5.25 -1.82
C ALA A 904 0.23 -6.44 -2.78
N GLU A 905 0.79 -7.57 -2.33
CA GLU A 905 0.93 -8.77 -3.14
C GLU A 905 0.15 -9.94 -2.56
N ILE A 906 -0.65 -10.59 -3.41
CA ILE A 906 -1.32 -11.85 -3.11
C ILE A 906 -0.61 -12.97 -3.88
N LYS A 907 -0.05 -13.95 -3.17
CA LYS A 907 0.68 -15.08 -3.75
C LYS A 907 -0.05 -16.38 -3.52
N VAL A 908 -0.44 -17.05 -4.60
CA VAL A 908 -1.01 -18.40 -4.62
C VAL A 908 -0.07 -19.27 -5.46
N GLN A 909 1.00 -19.76 -4.82
CA GLN A 909 2.12 -20.44 -5.49
C GLN A 909 2.40 -21.82 -4.89
N SER A 910 2.96 -22.70 -5.70
CA SER A 910 3.48 -24.02 -5.33
C SER A 910 4.96 -24.09 -5.66
N LYS A 911 5.75 -24.73 -4.80
CA LYS A 911 7.19 -24.93 -5.01
C LYS A 911 7.45 -26.15 -5.88
N VAL A 912 8.16 -25.96 -6.99
CA VAL A 912 8.60 -27.04 -7.87
C VAL A 912 10.12 -27.19 -7.77
N ALA A 913 10.59 -28.37 -7.37
CA ALA A 913 12.02 -28.69 -7.31
C ALA A 913 12.52 -29.18 -8.68
N TYR A 914 13.62 -28.62 -9.18
CA TYR A 914 14.30 -29.05 -10.40
C TYR A 914 15.81 -29.19 -10.14
N TYR A 915 16.50 -30.08 -10.83
CA TYR A 915 17.95 -30.21 -10.71
C TYR A 915 18.65 -29.64 -11.95
N VAL A 916 19.80 -29.03 -11.74
CA VAL A 916 20.72 -28.64 -12.81
C VAL A 916 21.91 -29.58 -12.78
N THR A 917 22.26 -30.13 -13.94
CA THR A 917 23.39 -31.02 -14.09
C THR A 917 24.63 -30.20 -14.47
N THR A 918 25.69 -30.27 -13.65
CA THR A 918 26.99 -29.68 -13.96
C THR A 918 27.98 -30.78 -14.27
N THR A 919 28.59 -30.71 -15.45
CA THR A 919 29.62 -31.65 -15.88
C THR A 919 30.99 -31.10 -15.53
N ILE A 920 31.73 -31.79 -14.67
CA ILE A 920 33.11 -31.44 -14.31
C ILE A 920 34.03 -32.39 -15.06
N VAL A 921 34.80 -31.86 -16.02
CA VAL A 921 35.87 -32.61 -16.69
C VAL A 921 37.16 -32.37 -15.93
N THR A 922 37.70 -33.43 -15.34
CA THR A 922 39.00 -33.38 -14.64
C THR A 922 40.15 -33.59 -15.63
N LEU A 923 41.36 -33.12 -15.30
CA LEU A 923 42.56 -33.22 -16.16
C LEU A 923 42.90 -34.65 -16.63
N ALA A 924 42.31 -35.68 -16.01
CA ALA A 924 42.45 -37.09 -16.38
C ALA A 924 41.38 -37.59 -17.39
N GLY A 925 40.55 -36.71 -17.96
CA GLY A 925 39.51 -37.08 -18.94
C GLY A 925 38.25 -37.74 -18.34
N ILE A 926 38.16 -37.82 -17.01
CA ILE A 926 36.98 -38.38 -16.31
C ILE A 926 35.93 -37.29 -16.17
N THR A 927 34.72 -37.61 -16.63
CA THR A 927 33.54 -36.73 -16.63
C THR A 927 32.68 -37.06 -15.41
N GLN A 928 32.61 -36.16 -14.41
CA GLN A 928 31.70 -36.31 -13.27
C GLN A 928 30.46 -35.42 -13.45
N VAL A 929 29.29 -36.02 -13.25
CA VAL A 929 27.98 -35.39 -13.44
C VAL A 929 27.38 -35.09 -12.06
N GLN A 930 27.43 -33.82 -11.64
CA GLN A 930 26.86 -33.37 -10.37
C GLN A 930 25.44 -32.82 -10.59
N ARG A 931 24.44 -33.30 -9.82
CA ARG A 931 23.05 -32.78 -9.86
C ARG A 931 22.80 -31.85 -8.68
N ASN A 932 22.53 -30.58 -8.97
CA ASN A 932 22.23 -29.56 -7.97
C ASN A 932 20.73 -29.24 -7.98
N TRP A 933 20.03 -29.62 -6.91
CA TRP A 933 18.62 -29.31 -6.71
C TRP A 933 18.42 -27.82 -6.44
N LYS A 934 17.41 -27.24 -7.09
CA LYS A 934 16.95 -25.87 -6.95
C LYS A 934 15.43 -25.86 -6.90
N GLU A 935 14.86 -24.93 -6.15
CA GLU A 935 13.41 -24.73 -6.08
C GLU A 935 13.01 -23.54 -6.96
N LYS A 936 11.83 -23.61 -7.57
CA LYS A 936 11.19 -22.50 -8.28
C LYS A 936 9.74 -22.38 -7.86
N ASP A 937 9.31 -21.18 -7.52
CA ASP A 937 7.90 -20.89 -7.23
C ASP A 937 7.11 -20.80 -8.55
N VAL A 938 6.01 -21.54 -8.62
CA VAL A 938 5.11 -21.61 -9.78
C VAL A 938 3.68 -21.42 -9.29
N GLY A 939 2.97 -20.45 -9.86
CA GLY A 939 1.57 -20.15 -9.55
C GLY A 939 1.17 -18.72 -9.91
N VAL A 940 0.14 -18.20 -9.23
CA VAL A 940 -0.43 -16.87 -9.49
C VAL A 940 0.07 -15.87 -8.44
N THR A 941 0.59 -14.74 -8.90
CA THR A 941 0.89 -13.57 -8.07
C THR A 941 0.04 -12.40 -8.55
N LEU A 942 -0.69 -11.75 -7.65
CA LEU A 942 -1.48 -10.57 -7.95
C LEU A 942 -0.91 -9.39 -7.16
N THR A 943 -0.37 -8.40 -7.85
CA THR A 943 0.06 -7.13 -7.24
C THR A 943 -1.05 -6.11 -7.42
N VAL A 944 -1.47 -5.48 -6.32
CA VAL A 944 -2.56 -4.48 -6.29
C VAL A 944 -2.09 -3.20 -5.60
N THR A 945 -2.36 -2.05 -6.18
CA THR A 945 -2.12 -0.74 -5.57
C THR A 945 -3.40 0.08 -5.62
N PRO A 946 -4.06 0.31 -4.47
CA PRO A 946 -5.26 1.15 -4.43
C PRO A 946 -4.91 2.63 -4.30
N HIS A 947 -5.80 3.50 -4.76
CA HIS A 947 -5.78 4.94 -4.62
C HIS A 947 -7.18 5.46 -4.30
N ILE A 948 -7.38 6.14 -3.17
CA ILE A 948 -8.67 6.68 -2.74
C ILE A 948 -8.81 8.15 -3.20
N GLY A 949 -9.79 8.40 -4.05
CA GLY A 949 -10.16 9.74 -4.50
C GLY A 949 -10.93 10.53 -3.43
N LYS A 950 -10.98 11.86 -3.58
CA LYS A 950 -11.75 12.77 -2.69
C LYS A 950 -13.28 12.57 -2.76
N ASP A 951 -13.75 11.77 -3.70
CA ASP A 951 -15.13 11.37 -3.90
C ASP A 951 -15.43 9.96 -3.32
N ASP A 952 -14.51 9.41 -2.51
CA ASP A 952 -14.56 8.08 -1.88
C ASP A 952 -14.48 6.89 -2.87
N TYR A 953 -14.06 7.13 -4.12
CA TYR A 953 -13.81 6.06 -5.10
C TYR A 953 -12.40 5.51 -4.95
N ILE A 954 -12.27 4.18 -5.06
CA ILE A 954 -10.98 3.48 -5.08
C ILE A 954 -10.60 3.20 -6.53
N ILE A 955 -9.51 3.81 -7.00
CA ILE A 955 -8.81 3.43 -8.23
C ILE A 955 -7.84 2.31 -7.85
N MET A 956 -7.77 1.23 -8.64
CA MET A 956 -6.90 0.09 -8.33
C MET A 956 -6.04 -0.25 -9.55
N ASP A 957 -4.72 -0.16 -9.41
CA ASP A 957 -3.76 -0.73 -10.36
C ASP A 957 -3.58 -2.22 -10.03
N VAL A 958 -3.83 -3.10 -11.00
CA VAL A 958 -3.86 -4.56 -10.79
C VAL A 958 -2.94 -5.23 -11.82
N LYS A 959 -1.92 -5.91 -11.33
CA LYS A 959 -0.90 -6.59 -12.15
C LYS A 959 -0.85 -8.07 -11.81
N PRO A 960 -1.59 -8.93 -12.55
CA PRO A 960 -1.51 -10.38 -12.38
C PRO A 960 -0.29 -10.95 -13.11
N THR A 961 0.43 -11.84 -12.44
CA THR A 961 1.52 -12.65 -13.00
C THR A 961 1.16 -14.13 -12.84
N ILE A 962 1.16 -14.87 -13.95
CA ILE A 962 0.83 -16.30 -13.96
C ILE A 962 2.10 -17.06 -14.37
N SER A 963 2.46 -18.05 -13.57
CA SER A 963 3.53 -18.99 -13.88
C SER A 963 2.98 -20.42 -13.77
N ALA A 964 3.21 -21.22 -14.80
CA ALA A 964 2.78 -22.60 -14.89
C ALA A 964 3.94 -23.49 -15.30
N LEU A 965 3.98 -24.72 -14.78
CA LEU A 965 4.95 -25.73 -15.18
C LEU A 965 4.49 -26.33 -16.52
N GLN A 966 5.28 -26.12 -17.58
CA GLN A 966 4.88 -26.51 -18.94
C GLN A 966 5.23 -27.97 -19.26
N GLU A 967 6.46 -28.41 -18.96
CA GLU A 967 6.89 -29.80 -19.13
C GLU A 967 8.10 -30.12 -18.24
N TRP A 968 8.27 -31.41 -17.92
CA TRP A 968 9.53 -31.93 -17.39
C TRP A 968 10.36 -32.46 -18.56
N THR A 969 11.54 -31.89 -18.80
CA THR A 969 12.52 -32.50 -19.70
C THR A 969 13.28 -33.58 -18.96
N THR A 970 12.82 -34.83 -19.06
CA THR A 970 13.66 -36.00 -18.75
C THR A 970 14.74 -36.08 -19.81
N GLY A 971 15.97 -35.69 -19.47
CA GLY A 971 17.14 -36.15 -20.21
C GLY A 971 17.24 -37.67 -20.10
N ASP A 972 17.53 -38.35 -21.21
CA ASP A 972 17.55 -39.81 -21.41
C ASP A 972 17.92 -40.64 -20.16
N ASN A 973 16.94 -41.00 -19.32
CA ASN A 973 16.90 -42.24 -18.55
C ASN A 973 15.52 -42.41 -17.87
N PRO A 974 14.76 -43.49 -18.13
CA PRO A 974 13.42 -43.67 -17.60
C PRO A 974 13.48 -44.51 -16.32
N TYR A 975 13.68 -43.88 -15.15
CA TYR A 975 13.24 -44.49 -13.90
C TYR A 975 12.68 -43.40 -12.97
N PRO A 976 11.47 -43.59 -12.44
CA PRO A 976 10.81 -42.65 -11.52
C PRO A 976 11.51 -42.53 -10.17
#